data_AF-A0AAD5VU36-F1
#
_entry.id   AF-A0AAD5VU36-F1
#
_cell.length_a   1.000
_cell.length_b   1.000
_cell.length_c   1.000
_cell.angle_alpha   90.00
_cell.angle_beta   90.00
_cell.angle_gamma   90.00
#
_symmetry.space_group_name_H-M   'P 1'
#
loop_
_entity.id
_entity.type
_entity.pdbx_description
1 polymer ?
#
loop_
_entity_poly.entity_id
_entity_poly.type
_entity_poly.pdbx_seq_one_letter_code
_entity_poly.pdbx_strand_id
1 'polypeptide(L)'
;MVRFKNRWLLVEFIPAVVPLDQTAPTSPLDSRKVYNALKQSILTNFGDTGWGAVGLSLTVKYFSAMTNVAIIRVGRDQHRIAWGGVTLLKEVEGWKIIPYVVHVSGTIKHAQLAAIAHNREVVARYRAKSKLPVTILFRSQPRIAQVNRLSLRAPTTKVAWIFALEALQMEHAVARKDGHEMENDGGGRRREETDPFPLPLSSYYCFPSMSSVLKPESALRKKLEAALASREHRWIRRRLPDPATASALTSPLTDFTSNDYLSLSSSKHLRSHFLNKLSKAPDVLGSGGSRLLVNGQAHSDLEDRLRRFFCAEAALVFNSGFDANVGFFSCIPQPGDTIVYDEYIHASVHDGMRASRVERSSLISFDHNSVQALRSALMKARDKLGKGQSVFVAVESLYSMDGTFAPLREMVEVTEEMFPGGNAYFIVDEAHSTGIYGPEGRGRVAMLGLENKVLARLHTFGKALAASGAVVVTNSLIKDYMINYARSLIYTTSLSYANIIAAEASFDMLKDGTASHLSKHLLSLSVYLTTTLTSSLEDHNIPSTLVSLHPSTTPHENDPSPIIPILTPHPRPLSTYLLAHGMNARPITWPTVPKGKDRVRVCLHAGNTKQEVDRLVWGVIRWAEEVLSAEATKRQNRMQVGMIRSDQQVMERSKL
;
A
#
# COMPACT_ATOMS: atom_id res chain seq x y z
N MET A 1 -4.88 7.00 -23.04
CA MET A 1 -5.64 8.14 -22.49
C MET A 1 -7.15 7.86 -22.63
N VAL A 2 -7.86 7.49 -21.55
CA VAL A 2 -9.32 7.22 -21.65
C VAL A 2 -10.04 8.56 -21.87
N ARG A 3 -10.29 8.92 -23.13
CA ARG A 3 -11.07 10.12 -23.45
C ARG A 3 -12.50 9.91 -22.95
N PHE A 4 -12.87 10.59 -21.86
CA PHE A 4 -14.24 10.57 -21.35
C PHE A 4 -15.19 11.10 -22.42
N LYS A 5 -16.15 10.28 -22.86
CA LYS A 5 -17.08 10.61 -23.95
C LYS A 5 -18.08 11.72 -23.59
N ASN A 6 -18.29 12.01 -22.30
CA ASN A 6 -19.30 12.96 -21.82
C ASN A 6 -18.73 14.00 -20.83
N ARG A 7 -19.48 15.09 -20.66
CA ARG A 7 -19.36 16.07 -19.59
C ARG A 7 -20.67 16.13 -18.80
N TRP A 8 -20.55 16.46 -17.52
CA TRP A 8 -21.66 16.50 -16.57
C TRP A 8 -21.68 17.86 -15.87
N LEU A 9 -22.67 18.67 -16.21
CA LEU A 9 -22.92 19.98 -15.64
C LEU A 9 -23.82 19.82 -14.41
N LEU A 10 -23.36 20.29 -13.25
CA LEU A 10 -24.17 20.47 -12.05
C LEU A 10 -24.67 21.91 -12.03
N VAL A 11 -25.98 22.09 -12.01
CA VAL A 11 -26.63 23.41 -12.13
C VAL A 11 -27.64 23.58 -11.02
N GLU A 12 -27.60 24.70 -10.31
CA GLU A 12 -28.69 25.15 -9.42
C GLU A 12 -29.53 26.18 -10.17
N PHE A 13 -30.85 25.99 -10.23
CA PHE A 13 -31.78 26.96 -10.80
C PHE A 13 -32.36 27.82 -9.67
N ILE A 14 -31.79 29.01 -9.49
CA ILE A 14 -32.16 29.91 -8.39
C ILE A 14 -33.41 30.69 -8.81
N PRO A 15 -34.54 30.62 -8.09
CA PRO A 15 -35.71 31.44 -8.41
C PRO A 15 -35.37 32.93 -8.31
N ALA A 16 -35.66 33.70 -9.36
CA ALA A 16 -35.56 35.16 -9.31
C ALA A 16 -36.74 35.73 -8.52
N VAL A 17 -36.51 36.82 -7.78
CA VAL A 17 -37.56 37.49 -7.00
C VAL A 17 -38.61 38.03 -7.96
N VAL A 18 -39.86 37.57 -7.83
CA VAL A 18 -40.99 38.00 -8.64
C VAL A 18 -41.67 39.20 -7.93
N PRO A 19 -41.96 40.32 -8.62
CA PRO A 19 -42.78 41.40 -8.06
C PRO A 19 -44.17 40.89 -7.65
N LEU A 20 -44.76 41.46 -6.59
CA LEU A 20 -46.01 41.00 -5.94
C LEU A 20 -47.24 40.82 -6.86
N ASP A 21 -47.22 41.35 -8.09
CA ASP A 21 -48.34 41.34 -9.05
C ASP A 21 -48.33 40.20 -10.08
N GLN A 22 -47.38 39.25 -10.02
CA GLN A 22 -47.37 38.09 -10.93
C GLN A 22 -47.73 36.81 -10.17
N THR A 23 -48.79 36.12 -10.61
CA THR A 23 -49.22 34.84 -10.05
C THR A 23 -48.12 33.79 -10.24
N ALA A 24 -47.71 33.15 -9.14
CA ALA A 24 -46.72 32.08 -9.18
C ALA A 24 -47.23 30.91 -10.04
N PRO A 25 -46.38 30.29 -10.88
CA PRO A 25 -46.81 29.17 -11.72
C PRO A 25 -47.38 28.00 -10.90
N THR A 26 -48.48 27.41 -11.38
CA THR A 26 -49.28 26.42 -10.63
C THR A 26 -48.64 25.04 -10.49
N SER A 27 -47.53 24.75 -11.20
CA SER A 27 -46.88 23.43 -11.15
C SER A 27 -45.37 23.52 -10.89
N PRO A 28 -44.82 22.64 -10.03
CA PRO A 28 -43.41 22.68 -9.64
C PRO A 28 -42.48 22.38 -10.83
N LEU A 29 -41.24 22.84 -10.71
CA LEU A 29 -40.19 22.49 -11.67
C LEU A 29 -39.90 20.99 -11.61
N ASP A 30 -39.64 20.39 -12.78
CA ASP A 30 -39.25 19.00 -12.91
C ASP A 30 -38.17 18.83 -14.00
N SER A 31 -37.62 17.62 -14.11
CA SER A 31 -36.54 17.32 -15.06
C SER A 31 -36.95 17.48 -16.53
N ARG A 32 -38.23 17.26 -16.87
CA ARG A 32 -38.75 17.36 -18.23
C ARG A 32 -38.87 18.83 -18.64
N LYS A 33 -39.37 19.68 -17.76
CA LYS A 33 -39.46 21.13 -17.97
C LYS A 33 -38.08 21.76 -18.15
N VAL A 34 -37.13 21.40 -17.29
CA VAL A 34 -35.73 21.86 -17.41
C VAL A 34 -35.11 21.43 -18.74
N TYR A 35 -35.35 20.18 -19.17
CA TYR A 35 -34.86 19.70 -20.47
C TYR A 35 -35.47 20.47 -21.64
N ASN A 36 -36.78 20.69 -21.64
CA ASN A 36 -37.48 21.43 -22.70
C ASN A 36 -37.02 22.88 -22.78
N ALA A 37 -36.90 23.56 -21.65
CA ALA A 37 -36.40 24.93 -21.60
C ALA A 37 -34.95 25.01 -22.11
N LEU A 38 -34.08 24.07 -21.71
CA LEU A 38 -32.70 24.02 -22.20
C LEU A 38 -32.65 23.76 -23.70
N LYS A 39 -33.48 22.85 -24.24
CA LYS A 39 -33.60 22.63 -25.68
C LYS A 39 -33.97 23.92 -26.41
N GLN A 40 -34.99 24.64 -25.94
CA GLN A 40 -35.42 25.90 -26.55
C GLN A 40 -34.37 27.00 -26.44
N SER A 41 -33.67 27.10 -25.32
CA SER A 41 -32.55 28.03 -25.16
C SER A 41 -31.44 27.74 -26.17
N ILE A 42 -31.11 26.47 -26.40
CA ILE A 42 -30.09 26.09 -27.37
C ILE A 42 -30.55 26.40 -28.80
N LEU A 43 -31.80 26.07 -29.17
CA LEU A 43 -32.35 26.40 -30.48
C LEU A 43 -32.37 27.92 -30.73
N THR A 44 -32.78 28.70 -29.74
CA THR A 44 -32.90 30.16 -29.86
C THR A 44 -31.55 30.83 -30.00
N ASN A 45 -30.56 30.42 -29.19
CA ASN A 45 -29.28 31.13 -29.10
C ASN A 45 -28.18 30.52 -29.99
N PHE A 46 -28.31 29.26 -30.40
CA PHE A 46 -27.30 28.54 -31.19
C PHE A 46 -27.86 27.89 -32.46
N GLY A 47 -29.16 28.09 -32.76
CA GLY A 47 -29.81 27.60 -33.97
C GLY A 47 -29.94 26.07 -34.06
N ASP A 48 -30.43 25.61 -35.20
CA ASP A 48 -30.58 24.18 -35.51
C ASP A 48 -29.25 23.44 -35.52
N THR A 49 -28.15 24.11 -35.89
CA THR A 49 -26.79 23.56 -35.87
C THR A 49 -26.31 23.29 -34.45
N GLY A 50 -26.55 24.24 -33.52
CA GLY A 50 -26.27 24.07 -32.11
C GLY A 50 -27.08 22.94 -31.49
N TRP A 51 -28.36 22.86 -31.79
CA TRP A 51 -29.21 21.75 -31.34
C TRP A 51 -28.78 20.41 -31.93
N GLY A 52 -28.47 20.35 -33.24
CA GLY A 52 -27.98 19.15 -33.90
C GLY A 52 -26.67 18.63 -33.28
N ALA A 53 -25.80 19.53 -32.81
CA ALA A 53 -24.53 19.17 -32.19
C ALA A 53 -24.67 18.51 -30.81
N VAL A 54 -25.70 18.88 -30.02
CA VAL A 54 -25.86 18.37 -28.65
C VAL A 54 -27.05 17.42 -28.46
N GLY A 55 -28.09 17.51 -29.29
CA GLY A 55 -29.41 16.95 -29.06
C GLY A 55 -29.44 15.43 -28.81
N LEU A 56 -28.58 14.67 -29.50
CA LEU A 56 -28.46 13.22 -29.30
C LEU A 56 -27.79 12.83 -27.96
N SER A 57 -27.02 13.74 -27.38
CA SER A 57 -26.20 13.48 -26.18
C SER A 57 -26.69 14.18 -24.92
N LEU A 58 -27.51 15.22 -25.08
CA LEU A 58 -28.02 16.07 -24.02
C LEU A 58 -29.12 15.35 -23.24
N THR A 59 -28.93 15.15 -21.93
CA THR A 59 -29.97 14.56 -21.06
C THR A 59 -29.91 15.16 -19.65
N VAL A 60 -31.06 15.46 -19.05
CA VAL A 60 -31.17 15.79 -17.62
C VAL A 60 -31.25 14.47 -16.85
N LYS A 61 -30.20 14.13 -16.12
CA LYS A 61 -30.05 12.83 -15.44
C LYS A 61 -30.59 12.82 -14.03
N TYR A 62 -30.69 13.99 -13.42
CA TYR A 62 -31.23 14.19 -12.08
C TYR A 62 -31.76 15.61 -11.97
N PHE A 63 -32.85 15.78 -11.24
CA PHE A 63 -33.38 17.07 -10.79
C PHE A 63 -33.98 16.91 -9.39
N SER A 64 -33.70 17.86 -8.51
CA SER A 64 -34.26 17.95 -7.16
C SER A 64 -35.27 19.09 -7.10
N ALA A 65 -36.56 18.79 -6.92
CA ALA A 65 -37.58 19.82 -6.76
C ALA A 65 -37.46 20.59 -5.42
N MET A 66 -36.76 20.03 -4.44
CA MET A 66 -36.54 20.68 -3.14
C MET A 66 -35.42 21.72 -3.17
N THR A 67 -34.38 21.48 -3.98
CA THR A 67 -33.19 22.34 -4.03
C THR A 67 -32.98 23.02 -5.38
N ASN A 68 -33.82 22.71 -6.38
CA ASN A 68 -33.70 23.14 -7.77
C ASN A 68 -32.35 22.80 -8.42
N VAL A 69 -31.70 21.73 -7.95
CA VAL A 69 -30.40 21.28 -8.47
C VAL A 69 -30.59 20.19 -9.52
N ALA A 70 -29.89 20.33 -10.65
CA ALA A 70 -29.90 19.39 -11.77
C ALA A 70 -28.50 18.86 -12.11
N ILE A 71 -28.44 17.61 -12.59
CA ILE A 71 -27.26 17.07 -13.26
C ILE A 71 -27.59 16.87 -14.73
N ILE A 72 -26.87 17.56 -15.60
CA ILE A 72 -27.08 17.57 -17.05
C ILE A 72 -25.88 16.91 -17.73
N ARG A 73 -26.14 15.85 -18.50
CA ARG A 73 -25.13 15.15 -19.30
C ARG A 73 -25.15 15.70 -20.72
N VAL A 74 -23.96 15.88 -21.31
CA VAL A 74 -23.77 16.22 -22.72
C VAL A 74 -22.49 15.57 -23.26
N GLY A 75 -22.39 15.36 -24.57
CA GLY A 75 -21.15 14.93 -25.22
C GLY A 75 -19.98 15.86 -24.93
N ARG A 76 -18.77 15.31 -24.82
CA ARG A 76 -17.58 16.09 -24.40
C ARG A 76 -17.28 17.25 -25.34
N ASP A 77 -17.29 17.02 -26.64
CA ASP A 77 -16.75 18.00 -27.59
C ASP A 77 -17.64 19.23 -27.73
N GLN A 78 -18.95 19.07 -27.47
CA GLN A 78 -19.96 20.12 -27.62
C GLN A 78 -20.54 20.61 -26.29
N HIS A 79 -19.90 20.29 -25.16
CA HIS A 79 -20.40 20.66 -23.82
C HIS A 79 -20.50 22.17 -23.59
N ARG A 80 -19.71 22.98 -24.30
CA ARG A 80 -19.74 24.44 -24.21
C ARG A 80 -21.06 25.02 -24.75
N ILE A 81 -21.66 24.40 -25.77
CA ILE A 81 -22.97 24.81 -26.29
C ILE A 81 -24.06 24.55 -25.24
N ALA A 82 -24.04 23.37 -24.61
CA ALA A 82 -24.99 23.06 -23.53
C ALA A 82 -24.77 23.94 -22.30
N TRP A 83 -23.52 24.26 -21.93
CA TRP A 83 -23.23 25.24 -20.88
C TRP A 83 -23.79 26.61 -21.24
N GLY A 84 -23.46 27.13 -22.43
CA GLY A 84 -23.99 28.40 -22.93
C GLY A 84 -25.52 28.46 -22.89
N GLY A 85 -26.18 27.41 -23.38
CA GLY A 85 -27.63 27.26 -23.34
C GLY A 85 -28.19 27.28 -21.92
N VAL A 86 -27.52 26.64 -20.95
CA VAL A 86 -27.92 26.71 -19.54
C VAL A 86 -27.77 28.14 -19.01
N THR A 87 -26.63 28.80 -19.23
CA THR A 87 -26.36 30.13 -18.68
C THR A 87 -27.26 31.22 -19.24
N LEU A 88 -27.82 31.02 -20.44
CA LEU A 88 -28.73 31.96 -21.10
C LEU A 88 -30.21 31.73 -20.75
N LEU A 89 -30.53 30.71 -19.94
CA LEU A 89 -31.89 30.51 -19.46
C LEU A 89 -32.29 31.64 -18.50
N LYS A 90 -33.41 32.31 -18.83
CA LYS A 90 -34.03 33.33 -17.98
C LYS A 90 -35.29 32.82 -17.28
N GLU A 91 -35.94 31.81 -17.88
CA GLU A 91 -37.14 31.19 -17.34
C GLU A 91 -37.25 29.71 -17.72
N VAL A 92 -38.00 28.96 -16.92
CA VAL A 92 -38.39 27.57 -17.19
C VAL A 92 -39.88 27.43 -16.92
N GLU A 93 -40.71 27.32 -17.97
CA GLU A 93 -42.17 27.13 -17.85
C GLU A 93 -42.82 28.18 -16.91
N GLY A 94 -42.53 29.46 -17.17
CA GLY A 94 -43.03 30.60 -16.38
C GLY A 94 -42.28 30.88 -15.06
N TRP A 95 -41.38 29.99 -14.63
CA TRP A 95 -40.52 30.27 -13.48
C TRP A 95 -39.32 31.11 -13.91
N LYS A 96 -39.26 32.39 -13.49
CA LYS A 96 -38.06 33.20 -13.66
C LYS A 96 -36.93 32.64 -12.80
N ILE A 97 -35.82 32.26 -13.44
CA ILE A 97 -34.68 31.63 -12.76
C ILE A 97 -33.36 32.26 -13.17
N ILE A 98 -32.38 32.12 -12.28
CA ILE A 98 -30.97 32.44 -12.52
C ILE A 98 -30.21 31.11 -12.46
N PRO A 99 -29.71 30.60 -13.59
CA PRO A 99 -28.99 29.34 -13.64
C PRO A 99 -27.56 29.54 -13.12
N TYR A 100 -27.20 28.82 -12.06
CA TYR A 100 -25.86 28.82 -11.49
C TYR A 100 -25.18 27.47 -11.76
N VAL A 101 -24.20 27.47 -12.67
CA VAL A 101 -23.41 26.26 -12.98
C VAL A 101 -22.36 26.07 -11.87
N VAL A 102 -22.66 25.18 -10.94
CA VAL A 102 -21.86 24.90 -9.74
C VAL A 102 -20.57 24.15 -10.09
N HIS A 103 -20.66 23.18 -10.99
CA HIS A 103 -19.54 22.30 -11.28
C HIS A 103 -19.65 21.64 -12.67
N VAL A 104 -18.51 21.41 -13.33
CA VAL A 104 -18.44 20.64 -14.57
C VAL A 104 -17.45 19.50 -14.42
N SER A 105 -17.91 18.27 -14.57
CA SER A 105 -17.10 17.09 -14.30
C SER A 105 -16.97 16.16 -15.51
N GLY A 106 -15.90 15.34 -15.49
CA GLY A 106 -15.63 14.33 -16.51
C GLY A 106 -16.41 13.02 -16.32
N THR A 107 -16.96 12.76 -15.13
CA THR A 107 -17.72 11.52 -14.83
C THR A 107 -18.94 11.81 -13.95
N ILE A 108 -19.99 10.99 -14.08
CA ILE A 108 -21.22 11.13 -13.27
C ILE A 108 -20.96 11.03 -11.77
N LYS A 109 -20.00 10.21 -11.35
CA LYS A 109 -19.64 10.03 -9.93
C LYS A 109 -19.17 11.33 -9.30
N HIS A 110 -18.36 12.12 -10.01
CA HIS A 110 -17.90 13.43 -9.51
C HIS A 110 -19.05 14.45 -9.49
N ALA A 111 -19.92 14.46 -10.51
CA ALA A 111 -21.13 15.29 -10.49
C ALA A 111 -22.05 14.94 -9.30
N GLN A 112 -22.21 13.66 -8.98
CA GLN A 112 -23.04 13.21 -7.85
C GLN A 112 -22.46 13.62 -6.51
N LEU A 113 -21.14 13.49 -6.31
CA LEU A 113 -20.48 13.94 -5.09
C LEU A 113 -20.58 15.46 -4.92
N ALA A 114 -20.35 16.22 -5.99
CA ALA A 114 -20.53 17.67 -6.00
C ALA A 114 -21.99 18.06 -5.70
N ALA A 115 -22.97 17.34 -6.25
CA ALA A 115 -24.38 17.56 -5.99
C ALA A 115 -24.76 17.32 -4.52
N ILE A 116 -24.23 16.28 -3.89
CA ILE A 116 -24.45 15.99 -2.46
C ILE A 116 -23.89 17.11 -1.59
N ALA A 117 -22.67 17.57 -1.87
CA ALA A 117 -22.03 18.66 -1.14
C ALA A 117 -22.84 19.96 -1.30
N HIS A 118 -23.17 20.34 -2.54
CA HIS A 118 -23.91 21.56 -2.84
C HIS A 118 -25.34 21.54 -2.29
N ASN A 119 -26.06 20.42 -2.37
CA ASN A 119 -27.41 20.30 -1.82
C ASN A 119 -27.44 20.56 -0.31
N ARG A 120 -26.42 20.15 0.45
CA ARG A 120 -26.35 20.44 1.89
C ARG A 120 -26.27 21.93 2.16
N GLU A 121 -25.50 22.66 1.34
CA GLU A 121 -25.38 24.11 1.43
C GLU A 121 -26.68 24.82 1.04
N VAL A 122 -27.33 24.40 -0.05
CA VAL A 122 -28.63 24.94 -0.50
C VAL A 122 -29.70 24.75 0.58
N VAL A 123 -29.80 23.54 1.16
CA VAL A 123 -30.76 23.26 2.25
C VAL A 123 -30.46 24.11 3.49
N ALA A 124 -29.19 24.28 3.85
CA ALA A 124 -28.80 25.16 4.96
C ALA A 124 -29.19 26.63 4.67
N ARG A 125 -28.99 27.12 3.45
CA ARG A 125 -29.40 28.46 3.02
C ARG A 125 -30.92 28.66 3.09
N TYR A 126 -31.71 27.67 2.64
CA TYR A 126 -33.17 27.75 2.75
C TYR A 126 -33.66 27.71 4.20
N ARG A 127 -33.05 26.87 5.06
CA ARG A 127 -33.35 26.85 6.50
C ARG A 127 -33.03 28.16 7.20
N ALA A 128 -31.91 28.81 6.83
CA ALA A 128 -31.54 30.11 7.38
C ALA A 128 -32.51 31.23 6.96
N LYS A 129 -33.03 31.18 5.72
CA LYS A 129 -34.00 32.15 5.20
C LYS A 129 -35.41 31.98 5.76
N SER A 130 -35.84 30.77 6.15
CA SER A 130 -37.23 30.49 6.51
C SER A 130 -37.65 30.86 7.94
N LYS A 131 -36.74 31.33 8.83
CA LYS A 131 -36.99 31.76 10.23
C LYS A 131 -38.12 31.01 10.99
N LEU A 132 -38.29 29.71 10.78
CA LEU A 132 -39.36 28.91 11.42
C LEU A 132 -38.77 27.93 12.44
N PRO A 133 -39.34 27.83 13.66
CA PRO A 133 -38.98 26.77 14.60
C PRO A 133 -39.47 25.40 14.11
N VAL A 134 -38.71 24.36 14.46
CA VAL A 134 -38.93 22.97 14.07
C VAL A 134 -40.15 22.38 14.79
N THR A 135 -41.40 22.66 14.39
CA THR A 135 -42.55 21.84 14.84
C THR A 135 -43.85 21.87 14.02
N ILE A 136 -44.02 22.64 12.94
CA ILE A 136 -45.33 22.67 12.24
C ILE A 136 -45.17 22.58 10.73
N LEU A 137 -45.24 21.36 10.19
CA LEU A 137 -45.65 21.06 8.80
C LEU A 137 -45.93 19.55 8.64
N PHE A 138 -46.67 18.95 9.57
CA PHE A 138 -47.32 17.64 9.36
C PHE A 138 -48.69 17.64 10.03
N ARG A 139 -49.70 18.09 9.28
CA ARG A 139 -51.10 17.81 9.61
C ARG A 139 -51.91 17.65 8.32
N SER A 140 -51.85 16.44 7.77
CA SER A 140 -52.95 15.74 7.07
C SER A 140 -52.44 14.44 6.44
N GLN A 141 -52.67 13.30 7.11
CA GLN A 141 -52.75 12.01 6.41
C GLN A 141 -54.13 11.89 5.71
N PRO A 142 -54.32 10.95 4.78
CA PRO A 142 -54.87 9.66 5.23
C PRO A 142 -54.25 8.40 4.58
N ARG A 143 -53.95 7.44 5.45
CA ARG A 143 -54.15 5.96 5.36
C ARG A 143 -54.18 5.27 3.98
N ILE A 144 -53.26 4.32 3.79
CA ILE A 144 -53.39 3.13 2.92
C ILE A 144 -52.84 1.95 3.75
N ALA A 145 -53.68 1.15 4.41
CA ALA A 145 -54.40 -0.02 3.90
C ALA A 145 -53.48 -1.14 3.38
N GLN A 146 -53.45 -2.27 4.10
CA GLN A 146 -52.85 -3.53 3.70
C GLN A 146 -53.45 -4.02 2.38
N VAL A 147 -52.61 -4.36 1.39
CA VAL A 147 -52.99 -5.25 0.28
C VAL A 147 -51.85 -6.23 0.00
N ASN A 148 -52.26 -7.50 -0.13
CA ASN A 148 -51.51 -8.73 -0.34
C ASN A 148 -50.68 -8.80 -1.63
N ARG A 149 -49.77 -9.78 -1.63
CA ARG A 149 -49.05 -10.33 -2.78
C ARG A 149 -49.99 -10.57 -3.98
N LEU A 150 -49.62 -10.02 -5.15
CA LEU A 150 -49.56 -10.72 -6.44
C LEU A 150 -48.91 -9.82 -7.51
N SER A 151 -47.86 -10.35 -8.15
CA SER A 151 -47.44 -10.16 -9.55
C SER A 151 -47.36 -8.73 -10.14
N LEU A 152 -46.14 -8.26 -10.47
CA LEU A 152 -45.72 -7.86 -11.83
C LEU A 152 -44.35 -7.13 -11.86
N ARG A 153 -43.47 -7.64 -12.74
CA ARG A 153 -42.38 -7.03 -13.54
C ARG A 153 -41.69 -5.73 -13.08
N ALA A 154 -40.34 -5.80 -13.06
CA ALA A 154 -39.39 -4.70 -12.88
C ALA A 154 -39.58 -3.53 -13.88
N PRO A 155 -39.06 -2.32 -13.56
CA PRO A 155 -37.66 -2.04 -13.90
C PRO A 155 -36.82 -1.42 -12.78
N THR A 156 -35.52 -1.63 -12.95
CA THR A 156 -34.38 -1.28 -12.11
C THR A 156 -34.12 0.23 -12.05
N THR A 157 -34.23 0.85 -10.87
CA THR A 157 -33.31 1.92 -10.43
C THR A 157 -33.19 1.97 -8.90
N LYS A 158 -31.98 1.70 -8.38
CA LYS A 158 -31.59 1.71 -6.96
C LYS A 158 -31.64 3.10 -6.27
N VAL A 159 -32.09 4.14 -6.98
CA VAL A 159 -31.91 5.54 -6.57
C VAL A 159 -33.09 6.07 -5.73
N ALA A 160 -34.30 5.55 -5.90
CA ALA A 160 -35.45 5.96 -5.10
C ALA A 160 -35.42 5.39 -3.66
N TRP A 161 -34.82 4.21 -3.47
CA TRP A 161 -34.82 3.49 -2.19
C TRP A 161 -33.93 4.11 -1.10
N ILE A 162 -32.85 4.80 -1.47
CA ILE A 162 -31.91 5.39 -0.49
C ILE A 162 -32.51 6.66 0.15
N PHE A 163 -33.34 7.41 -0.57
CA PHE A 163 -33.94 8.64 -0.05
C PHE A 163 -35.19 8.41 0.80
N ALA A 164 -35.94 7.32 0.58
CA ALA A 164 -37.11 6.98 1.38
C ALA A 164 -36.75 6.48 2.80
N LEU A 165 -35.57 5.88 2.99
CA LEU A 165 -35.15 5.30 4.27
C LEU A 165 -34.62 6.35 5.28
N GLU A 166 -34.03 7.46 4.82
CA GLU A 166 -33.50 8.49 5.73
C GLU A 166 -34.59 9.41 6.31
N ALA A 167 -35.76 9.52 5.66
CA ALA A 167 -36.88 10.30 6.18
C ALA A 167 -37.54 9.67 7.43
N LEU A 168 -37.42 8.35 7.61
CA LEU A 168 -38.02 7.59 8.71
C LEU A 168 -37.15 7.52 9.98
N GLN A 169 -35.86 7.85 9.92
CA GLN A 169 -34.93 7.66 11.06
C GLN A 169 -34.69 8.91 11.93
N MET A 170 -35.36 10.04 11.65
CA MET A 170 -35.13 11.31 12.37
C MET A 170 -36.15 11.65 13.48
N GLU A 171 -37.11 10.77 13.80
CA GLU A 171 -38.16 11.06 14.80
C GLU A 171 -37.72 11.00 16.29
N HIS A 172 -36.50 10.54 16.63
CA HIS A 172 -36.25 10.10 18.01
C HIS A 172 -35.18 10.82 18.86
N ALA A 173 -34.65 11.99 18.47
CA ALA A 173 -33.60 12.61 19.30
C ALA A 173 -33.53 14.13 19.28
N VAL A 174 -34.49 14.82 19.92
CA VAL A 174 -34.23 16.13 20.57
C VAL A 174 -35.13 16.27 21.81
N ALA A 175 -34.56 16.10 23.00
CA ALA A 175 -35.06 16.73 24.21
C ALA A 175 -33.90 17.02 25.17
N ARG A 176 -33.83 18.28 25.58
CA ARG A 176 -33.03 18.91 26.66
C ARG A 176 -31.74 19.61 26.24
N LYS A 177 -31.82 20.92 26.49
CA LYS A 177 -30.80 21.97 26.46
C LYS A 177 -31.00 22.78 27.76
N ASP A 178 -30.04 23.67 28.02
CA ASP A 178 -30.10 24.89 28.88
C ASP A 178 -29.52 24.74 30.30
N GLY A 179 -28.76 25.71 30.86
CA GLY A 179 -28.38 27.06 30.39
C GLY A 179 -27.43 27.81 31.38
N HIS A 180 -27.21 29.12 31.10
CA HIS A 180 -26.71 30.24 31.95
C HIS A 180 -25.25 30.21 32.51
N GLU A 181 -24.50 31.30 32.76
CA GLU A 181 -24.74 32.76 32.93
C GLU A 181 -23.41 33.59 32.81
N MET A 182 -23.50 34.94 32.78
CA MET A 182 -22.37 35.92 32.70
C MET A 182 -21.97 36.50 34.07
N GLU A 183 -20.73 37.01 34.22
CA GLU A 183 -20.44 38.21 35.05
C GLU A 183 -19.06 38.88 34.80
N ASN A 184 -18.96 40.17 35.14
CA ASN A 184 -17.94 41.20 34.87
C ASN A 184 -17.01 41.48 36.07
N ASP A 185 -15.79 42.02 35.82
CA ASP A 185 -15.05 43.11 36.52
C ASP A 185 -13.57 43.08 36.07
N GLY A 186 -12.72 44.11 36.04
CA GLY A 186 -12.69 45.52 36.46
C GLY A 186 -11.26 46.04 36.12
N GLY A 187 -11.10 47.35 35.89
CA GLY A 187 -9.91 47.93 35.23
C GLY A 187 -8.67 48.27 36.08
N GLY A 188 -7.59 48.69 35.41
CA GLY A 188 -6.41 49.32 36.04
C GLY A 188 -5.26 49.63 35.06
N ARG A 189 -4.91 50.92 34.90
CA ARG A 189 -3.79 51.45 34.08
C ARG A 189 -2.43 51.28 34.78
N ARG A 190 -1.35 50.98 34.04
CA ARG A 190 -0.01 51.61 34.22
C ARG A 190 0.97 51.37 33.05
N ARG A 191 1.50 52.50 32.58
CA ARG A 191 2.78 52.90 31.95
C ARG A 191 3.69 51.89 31.20
N GLU A 192 4.09 52.40 30.03
CA GLU A 192 5.24 52.14 29.18
C GLU A 192 6.51 51.61 29.86
N GLU A 193 7.02 50.51 29.33
CA GLU A 193 8.46 50.25 29.18
C GLU A 193 8.65 49.47 27.87
N THR A 194 9.56 49.98 27.05
CA THR A 194 9.93 49.46 25.73
C THR A 194 10.75 48.19 25.89
N ASP A 195 10.23 47.06 25.40
CA ASP A 195 10.99 45.83 25.22
C ASP A 195 10.60 45.16 23.88
N PRO A 196 11.53 44.43 23.22
CA PRO A 196 11.45 44.10 21.80
C PRO A 196 10.33 43.09 21.54
N PHE A 197 9.49 43.39 20.56
CA PHE A 197 8.42 42.52 20.05
C PHE A 197 8.82 41.03 20.07
N PRO A 198 8.27 40.21 20.97
CA PRO A 198 8.27 38.77 20.77
C PRO A 198 7.14 38.50 19.79
N LEU A 199 7.48 38.13 18.56
CA LEU A 199 6.51 37.55 17.62
C LEU A 199 5.81 36.38 18.33
N PRO A 200 4.47 36.37 18.47
CA PRO A 200 3.79 35.27 19.10
C PRO A 200 3.85 34.04 18.17
N LEU A 201 4.72 33.10 18.50
CA LEU A 201 4.73 31.73 18.01
C LEU A 201 3.48 30.99 18.53
N SER A 202 2.27 31.35 18.09
CA SER A 202 1.08 30.52 18.37
C SER A 202 -0.10 30.72 17.41
N SER A 203 0.12 31.17 16.18
CA SER A 203 -0.96 31.30 15.17
C SER A 203 -0.91 30.25 14.06
N TYR A 204 -0.26 29.11 14.26
CA TYR A 204 -0.30 28.01 13.31
C TYR A 204 -1.54 27.12 13.53
N TYR A 205 -2.54 27.35 12.70
CA TYR A 205 -3.57 26.39 12.26
C TYR A 205 -4.30 25.57 13.34
N CYS A 206 -5.39 26.13 13.85
CA CYS A 206 -6.48 25.30 14.38
C CYS A 206 -7.16 24.59 13.19
N PHE A 207 -6.67 23.41 12.81
CA PHE A 207 -7.41 22.55 11.88
C PHE A 207 -8.74 22.19 12.54
N PRO A 208 -9.91 22.35 11.88
CA PRO A 208 -11.12 21.69 12.36
C PRO A 208 -10.79 20.20 12.52
N SER A 209 -10.99 19.65 13.72
CA SER A 209 -10.46 18.34 14.03
C SER A 209 -11.00 17.32 13.01
N MET A 210 -10.11 16.54 12.38
CA MET A 210 -10.54 15.47 11.46
C MET A 210 -11.46 14.44 12.16
N SER A 211 -11.51 14.45 13.50
CA SER A 211 -12.48 13.69 14.29
C SER A 211 -13.94 14.13 14.06
N SER A 212 -14.19 15.33 13.53
CA SER A 212 -15.54 15.78 13.12
C SER A 212 -16.07 15.05 11.88
N VAL A 213 -15.18 14.50 11.03
CA VAL A 213 -15.55 13.80 9.78
C VAL A 213 -15.86 12.33 10.03
N LEU A 214 -15.03 11.66 10.85
CA LEU A 214 -15.23 10.27 11.23
C LEU A 214 -15.83 10.16 12.64
N LYS A 215 -17.13 10.45 12.74
CA LYS A 215 -17.85 10.48 14.01
C LYS A 215 -17.74 9.15 14.78
N PRO A 216 -17.68 9.17 16.12
CA PRO A 216 -17.61 7.98 16.99
C PRO A 216 -18.63 6.88 16.63
N GLU A 217 -19.85 7.28 16.32
CA GLU A 217 -20.97 6.40 16.01
C GLU A 217 -20.93 5.80 14.60
N SER A 218 -20.03 6.29 13.73
CA SER A 218 -19.99 5.86 12.32
C SER A 218 -19.64 4.38 12.17
N ALA A 219 -20.35 3.72 11.25
CA ALA A 219 -20.12 2.30 10.96
C ALA A 219 -18.70 2.01 10.47
N LEU A 220 -18.08 2.95 9.73
CA LEU A 220 -16.70 2.81 9.28
C LEU A 220 -15.73 2.82 10.47
N ARG A 221 -15.86 3.78 11.39
CA ARG A 221 -15.01 3.87 12.58
C ARG A 221 -15.08 2.60 13.42
N LYS A 222 -16.30 2.14 13.74
CA LYS A 222 -16.52 0.90 14.50
C LYS A 222 -15.82 -0.31 13.84
N LYS A 223 -15.92 -0.44 12.51
CA LYS A 223 -15.24 -1.53 11.78
C LYS A 223 -13.71 -1.41 11.83
N LEU A 224 -13.17 -0.21 11.68
CA LEU A 224 -11.72 0.04 11.74
C LEU A 224 -11.17 -0.20 13.15
N GLU A 225 -11.83 0.33 14.18
CA GLU A 225 -11.48 0.14 15.59
C GLU A 225 -11.55 -1.33 15.97
N ALA A 226 -12.63 -2.04 15.60
CA ALA A 226 -12.74 -3.49 15.83
C ALA A 226 -11.60 -4.27 15.16
N ALA A 227 -11.23 -3.92 13.92
CA ALA A 227 -10.13 -4.56 13.21
C ALA A 227 -8.75 -4.27 13.86
N LEU A 228 -8.53 -3.06 14.38
CA LEU A 228 -7.31 -2.69 15.10
C LEU A 228 -7.26 -3.33 16.49
N ALA A 229 -8.36 -3.35 17.24
CA ALA A 229 -8.49 -4.02 18.52
C ALA A 229 -8.27 -5.53 18.39
N SER A 230 -8.81 -6.16 17.34
CA SER A 230 -8.54 -7.56 17.00
C SER A 230 -7.06 -7.83 16.75
N ARG A 231 -6.34 -6.88 16.11
CA ARG A 231 -4.89 -6.99 15.93
C ARG A 231 -4.13 -6.74 17.22
N GLU A 232 -4.57 -5.82 18.06
CA GLU A 232 -3.97 -5.54 19.38
C GLU A 232 -4.08 -6.76 20.29
N HIS A 233 -5.28 -7.36 20.39
CA HIS A 233 -5.53 -8.54 21.22
C HIS A 233 -4.72 -9.77 20.78
N ARG A 234 -4.49 -9.91 19.46
CA ARG A 234 -3.61 -10.94 18.90
C ARG A 234 -2.13 -10.53 18.90
N TRP A 235 -1.81 -9.35 19.42
CA TRP A 235 -0.47 -8.77 19.44
C TRP A 235 0.21 -8.67 18.07
N ILE A 236 -0.55 -8.42 17.01
CA ILE A 236 -0.06 -8.25 15.62
C ILE A 236 -0.39 -6.88 15.03
N ARG A 237 -0.76 -5.91 15.88
CA ARG A 237 -0.94 -4.53 15.44
C ARG A 237 0.43 -3.91 15.18
N ARG A 238 0.65 -3.48 13.95
CA ARG A 238 1.87 -2.77 13.55
C ARG A 238 1.79 -1.31 14.01
N ARG A 239 2.91 -0.77 14.45
CA ARG A 239 3.11 0.64 14.76
C ARG A 239 4.43 1.09 14.12
N LEU A 240 4.50 2.34 13.69
CA LEU A 240 5.79 2.92 13.36
C LEU A 240 6.61 2.98 14.66
N PRO A 241 7.89 2.58 14.66
CA PRO A 241 8.76 2.80 15.80
C PRO A 241 8.82 4.29 16.11
N ASP A 242 8.73 4.66 17.38
CA ASP A 242 8.93 6.04 17.80
C ASP A 242 10.42 6.40 17.61
N PRO A 243 10.75 7.44 16.80
CA PRO A 243 12.13 7.87 16.60
C PRO A 243 12.85 8.20 17.91
N ALA A 244 12.12 8.70 18.91
CA ALA A 244 12.68 9.05 20.22
C ALA A 244 13.13 7.82 21.00
N THR A 245 12.52 6.64 20.81
CA THR A 245 12.93 5.42 21.52
C THR A 245 14.29 4.91 21.05
N ALA A 246 14.67 5.18 19.80
CA ALA A 246 16.02 4.89 19.30
C ALA A 246 17.05 5.93 19.79
N SER A 247 16.62 7.18 19.98
CA SER A 247 17.43 8.30 20.50
C SER A 247 17.56 8.32 22.02
N ALA A 248 16.67 7.66 22.76
CA ALA A 248 16.62 7.59 24.23
C ALA A 248 17.53 6.50 24.81
N LEU A 249 18.15 5.69 23.96
CA LEU A 249 19.16 4.71 24.39
C LEU A 249 20.50 5.44 24.56
N THR A 250 21.14 5.26 25.71
CA THR A 250 22.39 5.93 26.10
C THR A 250 23.61 5.51 25.26
N SER A 251 23.48 4.46 24.44
CA SER A 251 24.50 3.96 23.51
C SER A 251 23.83 3.53 22.19
N PRO A 252 24.46 3.78 21.02
CA PRO A 252 23.93 3.31 19.75
C PRO A 252 23.81 1.78 19.74
N LEU A 253 22.63 1.27 19.40
CA LEU A 253 22.39 -0.17 19.25
C LEU A 253 23.23 -0.75 18.12
N THR A 254 23.75 -1.96 18.32
CA THR A 254 24.29 -2.77 17.22
C THR A 254 23.15 -3.19 16.31
N ASP A 255 23.22 -2.81 15.04
CA ASP A 255 22.18 -3.14 14.06
C ASP A 255 22.36 -4.57 13.54
N PHE A 256 21.31 -5.38 13.69
CA PHE A 256 21.17 -6.71 13.11
C PHE A 256 19.83 -6.86 12.37
N THR A 257 19.22 -5.74 11.95
CA THR A 257 17.85 -5.71 11.40
C THR A 257 17.78 -5.09 10.01
N SER A 258 18.51 -4.01 9.76
CA SER A 258 18.40 -3.30 8.48
C SER A 258 18.82 -4.18 7.31
N ASN A 259 18.38 -3.82 6.10
CA ASN A 259 18.79 -4.51 4.87
C ASN A 259 19.99 -3.80 4.19
N ASP A 260 20.71 -2.92 4.89
CA ASP A 260 21.91 -2.26 4.36
C ASP A 260 23.14 -3.18 4.46
N TYR A 261 23.07 -4.31 3.73
CA TYR A 261 24.00 -5.43 3.86
C TYR A 261 25.48 -5.03 3.73
N LEU A 262 25.79 -4.06 2.88
CA LEU A 262 27.17 -3.60 2.66
C LEU A 262 27.54 -2.38 3.53
N SER A 263 26.66 -1.97 4.44
CA SER A 263 26.82 -0.77 5.28
C SER A 263 27.15 0.49 4.47
N LEU A 264 26.57 0.61 3.28
CA LEU A 264 26.86 1.72 2.38
C LEU A 264 26.16 3.00 2.83
N SER A 265 25.05 2.92 3.57
CA SER A 265 24.32 4.10 4.04
C SER A 265 25.12 4.99 4.98
N SER A 266 26.06 4.41 5.73
CA SER A 266 26.99 5.12 6.62
C SER A 266 28.38 5.33 6.02
N SER A 267 28.60 4.89 4.77
CA SER A 267 29.91 4.98 4.11
C SER A 267 30.28 6.41 3.76
N LYS A 268 31.39 6.89 4.34
CA LYS A 268 32.00 8.19 3.97
C LYS A 268 32.43 8.22 2.50
N HIS A 269 32.82 7.07 1.95
CA HIS A 269 33.23 6.95 0.56
C HIS A 269 32.02 7.13 -0.37
N LEU A 270 30.91 6.41 -0.14
CA LEU A 270 29.68 6.59 -0.90
C LEU A 270 29.17 8.02 -0.81
N ARG A 271 29.15 8.59 0.41
CA ARG A 271 28.73 9.98 0.63
C ARG A 271 29.55 10.96 -0.22
N SER A 272 30.86 10.76 -0.30
CA SER A 272 31.74 11.63 -1.10
C SER A 272 31.47 11.50 -2.60
N HIS A 273 31.29 10.27 -3.10
CA HIS A 273 30.92 10.02 -4.50
C HIS A 273 29.57 10.66 -4.85
N PHE A 274 28.57 10.46 -4.00
CA PHE A 274 27.25 11.05 -4.14
C PHE A 274 27.31 12.58 -4.19
N LEU A 275 27.95 13.23 -3.21
CA LEU A 275 28.03 14.70 -3.16
C LEU A 275 28.78 15.28 -4.36
N ASN A 276 29.86 14.64 -4.80
CA ASN A 276 30.59 15.05 -6.00
C ASN A 276 29.71 14.99 -7.26
N LYS A 277 28.98 13.89 -7.48
CA LYS A 277 28.03 13.79 -8.61
C LYS A 277 26.89 14.80 -8.48
N LEU A 278 26.32 14.93 -7.29
CA LEU A 278 25.22 15.85 -6.99
C LEU A 278 25.59 17.30 -7.33
N SER A 279 26.80 17.73 -6.98
CA SER A 279 27.29 19.08 -7.24
C SER A 279 27.48 19.43 -8.73
N LYS A 280 27.59 18.40 -9.58
CA LYS A 280 27.83 18.53 -11.03
C LYS A 280 26.59 18.27 -11.87
N ALA A 281 25.53 17.72 -11.27
CA ALA A 281 24.32 17.36 -11.98
C ALA A 281 23.50 18.61 -12.35
N PRO A 282 22.97 18.70 -13.58
CA PRO A 282 22.14 19.84 -13.99
C PRO A 282 20.79 19.83 -13.27
N ASP A 283 20.23 18.64 -13.04
CA ASP A 283 18.97 18.43 -12.35
C ASP A 283 19.22 17.60 -11.08
N VAL A 284 18.68 18.05 -9.95
CA VAL A 284 18.91 17.41 -8.65
C VAL A 284 17.62 16.96 -7.97
N LEU A 285 16.54 17.74 -8.09
CA LEU A 285 15.32 17.51 -7.32
C LEU A 285 14.32 16.61 -8.06
N GLY A 286 13.02 16.81 -7.83
CA GLY A 286 11.97 15.94 -8.36
C GLY A 286 11.99 15.81 -9.89
N SER A 287 11.52 14.67 -10.39
CA SER A 287 11.43 14.38 -11.82
C SER A 287 10.33 15.16 -12.56
N GLY A 288 9.44 15.86 -11.83
CA GLY A 288 8.39 16.70 -12.41
C GLY A 288 7.18 15.95 -12.98
N GLY A 289 7.19 14.62 -13.03
CA GLY A 289 6.05 13.85 -13.53
C GLY A 289 6.30 12.35 -13.64
N SER A 290 5.33 11.63 -14.21
CA SER A 290 5.48 10.22 -14.53
C SER A 290 6.39 10.00 -15.74
N ARG A 291 6.99 8.80 -15.85
CA ARG A 291 8.00 8.48 -16.87
C ARG A 291 7.54 8.76 -18.29
N LEU A 292 6.26 8.54 -18.60
CA LEU A 292 5.71 8.76 -19.94
C LEU A 292 5.47 10.23 -20.30
N LEU A 293 5.32 11.11 -19.31
CA LEU A 293 5.09 12.54 -19.54
C LEU A 293 6.39 13.33 -19.45
N VAL A 294 7.28 12.93 -18.55
CA VAL A 294 8.56 13.58 -18.29
C VAL A 294 9.60 12.48 -18.11
N ASN A 295 10.27 12.12 -19.21
CA ASN A 295 11.41 11.20 -19.20
C ASN A 295 12.71 12.01 -19.27
N GLY A 296 13.39 12.19 -18.14
CA GLY A 296 14.68 12.87 -18.10
C GLY A 296 15.79 12.01 -18.69
N GLN A 297 16.83 12.64 -19.25
CA GLN A 297 18.00 11.94 -19.81
C GLN A 297 18.67 11.03 -18.76
N ALA A 298 18.74 11.48 -17.50
CA ALA A 298 19.30 10.71 -16.39
C ALA A 298 18.62 9.35 -16.18
N HIS A 299 17.31 9.21 -16.41
CA HIS A 299 16.62 7.91 -16.31
C HIS A 299 17.06 6.97 -17.44
N SER A 300 17.17 7.49 -18.67
CA SER A 300 17.62 6.73 -19.84
C SER A 300 19.08 6.29 -19.69
N ASP A 301 19.95 7.18 -19.21
CA ASP A 301 21.38 6.89 -18.98
C ASP A 301 21.56 5.83 -17.90
N LEU A 302 20.80 5.93 -16.80
CA LEU A 302 20.80 4.90 -15.76
C LEU A 302 20.32 3.56 -16.33
N GLU A 303 19.23 3.50 -17.09
CA GLU A 303 18.75 2.25 -17.71
C GLU A 303 19.79 1.63 -18.65
N ASP A 304 20.44 2.44 -19.50
CA ASP A 304 21.47 1.96 -20.42
C ASP A 304 22.72 1.46 -19.66
N ARG A 305 23.13 2.14 -18.60
CA ARG A 305 24.17 1.66 -17.68
C ARG A 305 23.79 0.32 -17.06
N LEU A 306 22.57 0.20 -16.54
CA LEU A 306 22.09 -1.00 -15.84
C LEU A 306 21.98 -2.20 -16.77
N ARG A 307 21.49 -2.04 -18.01
CA ARG A 307 21.44 -3.16 -18.95
C ARG A 307 22.84 -3.69 -19.26
N ARG A 308 23.83 -2.80 -19.42
CA ARG A 308 25.24 -3.21 -19.65
C ARG A 308 25.81 -3.92 -18.43
N PHE A 309 25.59 -3.35 -17.24
CA PHE A 309 26.08 -3.92 -15.99
C PHE A 309 25.51 -5.32 -15.74
N PHE A 310 24.20 -5.52 -15.91
CA PHE A 310 23.54 -6.81 -15.71
C PHE A 310 23.58 -7.74 -16.93
N CYS A 311 24.36 -7.42 -17.98
CA CYS A 311 24.43 -8.22 -19.20
C CYS A 311 23.05 -8.56 -19.80
N ALA A 312 22.15 -7.57 -19.86
CA ALA A 312 20.79 -7.73 -20.36
C ALA A 312 20.53 -6.87 -21.60
N GLU A 313 19.59 -7.33 -22.43
CA GLU A 313 19.20 -6.59 -23.63
C GLU A 313 18.51 -5.27 -23.29
N ALA A 314 17.71 -5.23 -22.23
CA ALA A 314 16.99 -4.04 -21.78
C ALA A 314 16.89 -3.95 -20.25
N ALA A 315 16.75 -2.73 -19.76
CA ALA A 315 16.52 -2.41 -18.35
C ALA A 315 15.43 -1.35 -18.22
N LEU A 316 14.57 -1.48 -17.20
CA LEU A 316 13.47 -0.56 -16.93
C LEU A 316 13.40 -0.22 -15.44
N VAL A 317 13.57 1.06 -15.11
CA VAL A 317 13.65 1.54 -13.72
C VAL A 317 12.26 1.85 -13.14
N PHE A 318 12.05 1.40 -11.90
CA PHE A 318 10.85 1.62 -11.08
C PHE A 318 11.21 2.31 -9.75
N ASN A 319 10.22 2.92 -9.10
CA ASN A 319 10.41 3.61 -7.82
C ASN A 319 10.72 2.68 -6.65
N SER A 320 10.34 1.40 -6.74
CA SER A 320 10.61 0.39 -5.73
C SER A 320 10.56 -1.02 -6.35
N GLY A 321 11.16 -2.00 -5.66
CA GLY A 321 11.03 -3.40 -6.05
C GLY A 321 9.59 -3.91 -5.97
N PHE A 322 8.79 -3.35 -5.05
CA PHE A 322 7.37 -3.65 -4.96
C PHE A 322 6.63 -3.22 -6.24
N ASP A 323 6.84 -1.98 -6.69
CA ASP A 323 6.21 -1.45 -7.91
C ASP A 323 6.62 -2.21 -9.16
N ALA A 324 7.88 -2.66 -9.23
CA ALA A 324 8.41 -3.45 -10.32
C ALA A 324 7.74 -4.83 -10.42
N ASN A 325 7.69 -5.57 -9.30
CA ASN A 325 7.01 -6.88 -9.24
C ASN A 325 5.52 -6.75 -9.55
N VAL A 326 4.82 -5.79 -8.93
CA VAL A 326 3.40 -5.54 -9.23
C VAL A 326 3.21 -5.19 -10.70
N GLY A 327 4.07 -4.33 -11.25
CA GLY A 327 4.06 -3.93 -12.65
C GLY A 327 4.18 -5.13 -13.58
N PHE A 328 5.19 -5.98 -13.36
CA PHE A 328 5.46 -7.16 -14.18
C PHE A 328 4.29 -8.16 -14.13
N PHE A 329 3.97 -8.66 -12.93
CA PHE A 329 3.00 -9.75 -12.79
C PHE A 329 1.56 -9.31 -13.09
N SER A 330 1.25 -8.01 -13.04
CA SER A 330 -0.08 -7.52 -13.41
C SER A 330 -0.32 -7.43 -14.92
N CYS A 331 0.73 -7.38 -15.75
CA CYS A 331 0.57 -7.16 -17.19
C CYS A 331 1.30 -8.13 -18.11
N ILE A 332 2.41 -8.75 -17.71
CA ILE A 332 3.19 -9.63 -18.59
C ILE A 332 2.52 -10.98 -18.80
N PRO A 333 2.14 -11.73 -17.74
CA PRO A 333 1.30 -12.91 -17.94
C PRO A 333 -0.03 -12.54 -18.60
N GLN A 334 -0.35 -13.18 -19.72
CA GLN A 334 -1.55 -12.92 -20.53
C GLN A 334 -2.71 -13.85 -20.13
N PRO A 335 -3.95 -13.52 -20.53
CA PRO A 335 -5.08 -14.43 -20.35
C PRO A 335 -4.80 -15.80 -20.98
N GLY A 336 -5.02 -16.87 -20.21
CA GLY A 336 -4.73 -18.25 -20.61
C GLY A 336 -3.36 -18.76 -20.14
N ASP A 337 -2.43 -17.89 -19.78
CA ASP A 337 -1.15 -18.32 -19.22
C ASP A 337 -1.30 -18.87 -17.79
N THR A 338 -0.28 -19.59 -17.33
CA THR A 338 -0.19 -20.11 -15.96
C THR A 338 0.99 -19.50 -15.23
N ILE A 339 0.82 -19.14 -13.97
CA ILE A 339 1.91 -18.68 -13.09
C ILE A 339 2.13 -19.75 -12.02
N VAL A 340 3.31 -20.35 -12.05
CA VAL A 340 3.82 -21.26 -11.03
C VAL A 340 4.76 -20.47 -10.12
N TYR A 341 4.55 -20.49 -8.81
CA TYR A 341 5.33 -19.65 -7.90
C TYR A 341 5.66 -20.36 -6.59
N ASP A 342 6.82 -20.04 -6.03
CA ASP A 342 7.22 -20.52 -4.71
C ASP A 342 6.28 -19.95 -3.64
N GLU A 343 5.82 -20.78 -2.70
CA GLU A 343 4.88 -20.34 -1.66
C GLU A 343 5.38 -19.18 -0.79
N TYR A 344 6.70 -18.95 -0.72
CA TYR A 344 7.33 -17.87 0.07
C TYR A 344 7.72 -16.65 -0.77
N ILE A 345 7.33 -16.60 -2.04
CA ILE A 345 7.56 -15.44 -2.90
C ILE A 345 7.02 -14.14 -2.26
N HIS A 346 7.74 -13.04 -2.44
CA HIS A 346 7.42 -11.77 -1.84
C HIS A 346 5.97 -11.31 -2.10
N ALA A 347 5.38 -10.61 -1.11
CA ALA A 347 4.02 -10.08 -1.16
C ALA A 347 3.73 -9.21 -2.39
N SER A 348 4.73 -8.54 -2.96
CA SER A 348 4.58 -7.76 -4.20
C SER A 348 4.21 -8.63 -5.41
N VAL A 349 4.74 -9.86 -5.48
CA VAL A 349 4.39 -10.81 -6.55
C VAL A 349 2.94 -11.26 -6.37
N HIS A 350 2.52 -11.58 -5.16
CA HIS A 350 1.11 -11.87 -4.85
C HIS A 350 0.16 -10.72 -5.23
N ASP A 351 0.55 -9.48 -4.94
CA ASP A 351 -0.26 -8.31 -5.28
C ASP A 351 -0.30 -8.07 -6.81
N GLY A 352 0.80 -8.32 -7.51
CA GLY A 352 0.86 -8.34 -8.97
C GLY A 352 -0.05 -9.41 -9.59
N MET A 353 0.05 -10.66 -9.10
CA MET A 353 -0.81 -11.77 -9.54
C MET A 353 -2.29 -11.48 -9.27
N ARG A 354 -2.63 -10.86 -8.13
CA ARG A 354 -4.01 -10.45 -7.81
C ARG A 354 -4.56 -9.40 -8.78
N ALA A 355 -3.70 -8.55 -9.32
CA ALA A 355 -4.04 -7.53 -10.31
C ALA A 355 -3.93 -8.04 -11.76
N SER A 356 -3.39 -9.25 -11.97
CA SER A 356 -3.20 -9.85 -13.29
C SER A 356 -4.52 -10.24 -13.96
N ARG A 357 -4.43 -10.57 -15.25
CA ARG A 357 -5.55 -11.12 -16.04
C ARG A 357 -5.54 -12.65 -16.10
N VAL A 358 -4.59 -13.28 -15.41
CA VAL A 358 -4.51 -14.74 -15.30
C VAL A 358 -5.63 -15.22 -14.37
N GLU A 359 -6.26 -16.34 -14.73
CA GLU A 359 -7.30 -16.93 -13.92
C GLU A 359 -6.73 -17.45 -12.59
N ARG A 360 -7.49 -17.32 -11.50
CA ARG A 360 -7.03 -17.80 -10.17
C ARG A 360 -6.71 -19.28 -10.15
N SER A 361 -7.40 -20.09 -10.96
CA SER A 361 -7.16 -21.53 -11.17
C SER A 361 -5.85 -21.85 -11.87
N SER A 362 -5.21 -20.86 -12.49
CA SER A 362 -3.92 -20.92 -13.18
C SER A 362 -2.80 -20.23 -12.37
N LEU A 363 -3.05 -19.93 -11.10
CA LEU A 363 -2.02 -19.55 -10.13
C LEU A 363 -1.72 -20.78 -9.28
N ILE A 364 -0.56 -21.40 -9.50
CA ILE A 364 -0.18 -22.68 -8.88
C ILE A 364 1.01 -22.43 -7.96
N SER A 365 0.80 -22.51 -6.64
CA SER A 365 1.91 -22.50 -5.70
C SER A 365 2.61 -23.85 -5.65
N PHE A 366 3.91 -23.87 -5.35
CA PHE A 366 4.65 -25.07 -4.99
C PHE A 366 5.42 -24.86 -3.67
N ASP A 367 5.73 -25.97 -3.00
CA ASP A 367 6.40 -25.94 -1.70
C ASP A 367 7.78 -25.30 -1.78
N HIS A 368 8.12 -24.53 -0.75
CA HIS A 368 9.28 -23.65 -0.76
C HIS A 368 10.59 -24.38 -1.13
N ASN A 369 11.29 -23.87 -2.14
CA ASN A 369 12.56 -24.40 -2.68
C ASN A 369 12.53 -25.88 -3.11
N SER A 370 11.36 -26.50 -3.26
CA SER A 370 11.24 -27.91 -3.61
C SER A 370 11.17 -28.10 -5.13
N VAL A 371 12.26 -28.61 -5.71
CA VAL A 371 12.33 -28.97 -7.14
C VAL A 371 11.28 -30.02 -7.50
N GLN A 372 11.00 -30.98 -6.61
CA GLN A 372 9.98 -32.00 -6.83
C GLN A 372 8.56 -31.43 -6.80
N ALA A 373 8.28 -30.49 -5.89
CA ALA A 373 6.99 -29.80 -5.86
C ALA A 373 6.83 -28.90 -7.09
N LEU A 374 7.89 -28.22 -7.53
CA LEU A 374 7.91 -27.48 -8.79
C LEU A 374 7.57 -28.40 -9.97
N ARG A 375 8.23 -29.56 -10.11
CA ARG A 375 7.92 -30.55 -11.16
C ARG A 375 6.44 -30.93 -11.15
N SER A 376 5.89 -31.15 -9.96
CA SER A 376 4.47 -31.49 -9.77
C SER A 376 3.52 -30.35 -10.16
N ALA A 377 3.90 -29.09 -9.86
CA ALA A 377 3.15 -27.91 -10.27
C ALA A 377 3.22 -27.67 -11.79
N LEU A 378 4.38 -27.90 -12.40
CA LEU A 378 4.60 -27.82 -13.85
C LEU A 378 3.79 -28.87 -14.61
N MET A 379 3.67 -30.10 -14.09
CA MET A 379 2.76 -31.11 -14.66
C MET A 379 1.31 -30.60 -14.67
N LYS A 380 0.82 -30.08 -13.54
CA LYS A 380 -0.53 -29.50 -13.45
C LYS A 380 -0.73 -28.31 -14.39
N ALA A 381 0.30 -27.49 -14.58
CA ALA A 381 0.28 -26.38 -15.53
C ALA A 381 0.15 -26.88 -16.96
N ARG A 382 0.98 -27.86 -17.34
CA ARG A 382 1.01 -28.48 -18.67
C ARG A 382 -0.34 -29.09 -19.04
N ASP A 383 -0.97 -29.81 -18.13
CA ASP A 383 -2.25 -30.49 -18.38
C ASP A 383 -3.41 -29.51 -18.67
N LYS A 384 -3.27 -28.25 -18.23
CA LYS A 384 -4.24 -27.17 -18.49
C LYS A 384 -3.87 -26.31 -19.69
N LEU A 385 -2.67 -26.46 -20.23
CA LEU A 385 -2.09 -25.53 -21.18
C LEU A 385 -2.67 -25.77 -22.58
N GLY A 386 -3.40 -24.79 -23.08
CA GLY A 386 -3.85 -24.72 -24.46
C GLY A 386 -2.74 -24.28 -25.42
N LYS A 387 -3.01 -24.44 -26.72
CA LYS A 387 -2.07 -24.04 -27.78
C LYS A 387 -1.77 -22.53 -27.70
N GLY A 388 -0.47 -22.18 -27.66
CA GLY A 388 -0.01 -20.79 -27.63
C GLY A 388 -0.01 -20.13 -26.25
N GLN A 389 -0.27 -20.87 -25.18
CA GLN A 389 -0.17 -20.38 -23.80
C GLN A 389 1.22 -20.65 -23.20
N SER A 390 1.59 -19.83 -22.24
CA SER A 390 2.90 -19.85 -21.57
C SER A 390 2.80 -20.18 -20.09
N VAL A 391 3.90 -20.66 -19.53
CA VAL A 391 4.07 -20.87 -18.09
C VAL A 391 5.14 -19.90 -17.57
N PHE A 392 4.83 -19.19 -16.49
CA PHE A 392 5.75 -18.30 -15.81
C PHE A 392 6.13 -18.92 -14.46
N VAL A 393 7.42 -19.15 -14.22
CA VAL A 393 7.95 -19.67 -12.96
C VAL A 393 8.57 -18.52 -12.16
N ALA A 394 8.00 -18.20 -10.99
CA ALA A 394 8.41 -17.07 -10.16
C ALA A 394 9.05 -17.54 -8.84
N VAL A 395 10.28 -17.11 -8.59
CA VAL A 395 11.06 -17.45 -7.38
C VAL A 395 11.88 -16.26 -6.89
N GLU A 396 12.28 -16.26 -5.61
CA GLU A 396 13.37 -15.40 -5.14
C GLU A 396 14.70 -16.16 -5.23
N SER A 397 15.78 -15.48 -5.56
CA SER A 397 17.13 -16.06 -5.51
C SER A 397 17.61 -16.29 -4.07
N LEU A 398 17.36 -15.32 -3.18
CA LEU A 398 17.60 -15.33 -1.75
C LEU A 398 16.34 -14.80 -1.04
N TYR A 399 15.70 -15.65 -0.25
CA TYR A 399 14.42 -15.33 0.38
C TYR A 399 14.58 -14.44 1.61
N SER A 400 13.78 -13.37 1.64
CA SER A 400 13.92 -12.28 2.60
C SER A 400 13.86 -12.66 4.07
N MET A 401 13.04 -13.63 4.47
CA MET A 401 12.77 -13.98 5.88
C MET A 401 13.63 -15.15 6.38
N ASP A 402 13.80 -16.16 5.53
CA ASP A 402 14.37 -17.45 5.91
C ASP A 402 15.86 -17.53 5.55
N GLY A 403 16.35 -16.61 4.72
CA GLY A 403 17.74 -16.59 4.28
C GLY A 403 18.11 -17.80 3.42
N THR A 404 17.12 -18.52 2.89
CA THR A 404 17.25 -19.68 2.02
C THR A 404 17.50 -19.25 0.58
N PHE A 405 18.12 -20.12 -0.20
CA PHE A 405 18.37 -19.90 -1.63
C PHE A 405 17.54 -20.85 -2.48
N ALA A 406 17.00 -20.34 -3.59
CA ALA A 406 16.39 -21.23 -4.57
C ALA A 406 17.47 -22.10 -5.26
N PRO A 407 17.23 -23.42 -5.42
CA PRO A 407 18.04 -24.29 -6.27
C PRO A 407 17.80 -23.97 -7.74
N LEU A 408 18.28 -22.80 -8.17
CA LEU A 408 17.91 -22.18 -9.45
C LEU A 408 18.35 -23.03 -10.65
N ARG A 409 19.49 -23.72 -10.57
CA ARG A 409 20.00 -24.54 -11.68
C ARG A 409 19.06 -25.73 -11.91
N GLU A 410 18.74 -26.45 -10.85
CA GLU A 410 17.86 -27.61 -10.84
C GLU A 410 16.42 -27.23 -11.24
N MET A 411 15.93 -26.08 -10.77
CA MET A 411 14.61 -25.58 -11.13
C MET A 411 14.52 -25.21 -12.62
N VAL A 412 15.55 -24.56 -13.17
CA VAL A 412 15.64 -24.24 -14.60
C VAL A 412 15.69 -25.53 -15.42
N GLU A 413 16.56 -26.47 -15.07
CA GLU A 413 16.72 -27.76 -15.76
C GLU A 413 15.40 -28.55 -15.83
N VAL A 414 14.69 -28.70 -14.71
CA VAL A 414 13.39 -29.39 -14.68
C VAL A 414 12.34 -28.65 -15.50
N THR A 415 12.38 -27.33 -15.55
CA THR A 415 11.40 -26.57 -16.34
C THR A 415 11.66 -26.72 -17.84
N GLU A 416 12.92 -26.69 -18.28
CA GLU A 416 13.29 -26.94 -19.68
C GLU A 416 12.96 -28.38 -20.09
N GLU A 417 13.19 -29.37 -19.22
CA GLU A 417 12.79 -30.77 -19.44
C GLU A 417 11.27 -30.90 -19.63
N MET A 418 10.48 -30.21 -18.81
CA MET A 418 9.02 -30.27 -18.82
C MET A 418 8.38 -29.49 -19.97
N PHE A 419 9.07 -28.46 -20.49
CA PHE A 419 8.61 -27.57 -21.54
C PHE A 419 9.67 -27.39 -22.65
N PRO A 420 10.04 -28.47 -23.37
CA PRO A 420 11.10 -28.43 -24.38
C PRO A 420 10.76 -27.55 -25.59
N GLY A 421 9.48 -27.19 -25.76
CA GLY A 421 8.99 -26.24 -26.77
C GLY A 421 9.25 -24.77 -26.45
N GLY A 422 9.86 -24.45 -25.29
CA GLY A 422 10.31 -23.10 -24.96
C GLY A 422 9.21 -22.13 -24.53
N ASN A 423 8.06 -22.63 -24.07
CA ASN A 423 6.94 -21.80 -23.60
C ASN A 423 6.86 -21.68 -22.06
N ALA A 424 7.96 -21.97 -21.34
CA ALA A 424 8.09 -21.73 -19.92
C ALA A 424 9.22 -20.73 -19.63
N TYR A 425 8.97 -19.76 -18.74
CA TYR A 425 9.86 -18.63 -18.51
C TYR A 425 10.11 -18.40 -17.02
N PHE A 426 11.39 -18.24 -16.64
CA PHE A 426 11.76 -17.89 -15.27
C PHE A 426 11.74 -16.39 -15.02
N ILE A 427 11.26 -16.02 -13.84
CA ILE A 427 11.30 -14.68 -13.28
C ILE A 427 11.89 -14.78 -11.89
N VAL A 428 13.04 -14.14 -11.70
CA VAL A 428 13.81 -14.26 -10.47
C VAL A 428 13.89 -12.92 -9.77
N ASP A 429 13.45 -12.88 -8.52
CA ASP A 429 13.65 -11.73 -7.63
C ASP A 429 15.07 -11.80 -7.03
N GLU A 430 15.91 -10.84 -7.37
CA GLU A 430 17.30 -10.67 -6.91
C GLU A 430 17.41 -9.52 -5.88
N ALA A 431 16.30 -9.15 -5.25
CA ALA A 431 16.23 -8.06 -4.28
C ALA A 431 17.25 -8.18 -3.15
N HIS A 432 17.45 -9.38 -2.59
CA HIS A 432 18.35 -9.64 -1.46
C HIS A 432 19.75 -10.11 -1.87
N SER A 433 19.97 -10.42 -3.15
CA SER A 433 21.24 -10.90 -3.68
C SER A 433 22.06 -9.82 -4.40
N THR A 434 21.38 -8.80 -4.94
CA THR A 434 22.01 -7.66 -5.62
C THR A 434 23.07 -7.01 -4.74
N GLY A 435 24.26 -6.79 -5.29
CA GLY A 435 25.42 -6.20 -4.62
C GLY A 435 26.27 -7.19 -3.82
N ILE A 436 25.74 -8.37 -3.48
CA ILE A 436 26.40 -9.34 -2.61
C ILE A 436 27.00 -10.50 -3.42
N TYR A 437 26.21 -11.09 -4.31
CA TYR A 437 26.58 -12.32 -5.03
C TYR A 437 26.95 -12.06 -6.49
N GLY A 438 27.73 -12.98 -7.04
CA GLY A 438 28.13 -12.97 -8.44
C GLY A 438 29.19 -11.94 -8.79
N PRO A 439 29.66 -11.94 -10.05
CA PRO A 439 30.67 -11.00 -10.53
C PRO A 439 30.22 -9.57 -10.29
N GLU A 440 31.07 -8.76 -9.64
CA GLU A 440 30.79 -7.35 -9.31
C GLU A 440 29.46 -7.13 -8.54
N GLY A 441 28.91 -8.15 -7.88
CA GLY A 441 27.62 -8.05 -7.18
C GLY A 441 26.39 -8.08 -8.09
N ARG A 442 26.48 -8.63 -9.30
CA ARG A 442 25.36 -8.70 -10.26
C ARG A 442 24.19 -9.61 -9.85
N GLY A 443 24.32 -10.40 -8.79
CA GLY A 443 23.29 -11.30 -8.28
C GLY A 443 23.61 -12.78 -8.47
N ARG A 444 22.77 -13.66 -7.92
CA ARG A 444 22.97 -15.11 -7.95
C ARG A 444 22.73 -15.70 -9.34
N VAL A 445 21.84 -15.14 -10.15
CA VAL A 445 21.62 -15.61 -11.52
C VAL A 445 22.91 -15.46 -12.34
N ALA A 446 23.62 -14.34 -12.17
CA ALA A 446 24.92 -14.13 -12.80
C ALA A 446 26.00 -15.06 -12.20
N MET A 447 26.01 -15.25 -10.88
CA MET A 447 26.90 -16.20 -10.20
C MET A 447 26.80 -17.63 -10.75
N LEU A 448 25.58 -18.07 -11.08
CA LEU A 448 25.29 -19.42 -11.57
C LEU A 448 25.39 -19.55 -13.10
N GLY A 449 25.61 -18.44 -13.83
CA GLY A 449 25.67 -18.42 -15.29
C GLY A 449 24.29 -18.58 -15.98
N LEU A 450 23.20 -18.26 -15.30
CA LEU A 450 21.82 -18.50 -15.76
C LEU A 450 21.18 -17.30 -16.46
N GLU A 451 21.95 -16.26 -16.78
CA GLU A 451 21.43 -14.99 -17.33
C GLU A 451 20.65 -15.18 -18.64
N ASN A 452 21.07 -16.14 -19.48
CA ASN A 452 20.40 -16.48 -20.75
C ASN A 452 19.19 -17.42 -20.59
N LYS A 453 18.88 -17.86 -19.35
CA LYS A 453 17.82 -18.81 -19.02
C LYS A 453 16.68 -18.17 -18.22
N VAL A 454 16.86 -16.94 -17.76
CA VAL A 454 15.90 -16.18 -16.96
C VAL A 454 15.36 -15.02 -17.79
N LEU A 455 14.04 -15.01 -18.01
CA LEU A 455 13.37 -14.00 -18.86
C LEU A 455 13.44 -12.59 -18.24
N ALA A 456 13.28 -12.50 -16.92
CA ALA A 456 13.31 -11.23 -16.21
C ALA A 456 13.92 -11.39 -14.81
N ARG A 457 14.75 -10.43 -14.43
CA ARG A 457 15.31 -10.32 -13.07
C ARG A 457 14.93 -8.99 -12.45
N LEU A 458 14.53 -9.01 -11.18
CA LEU A 458 14.32 -7.81 -10.38
C LEU A 458 15.54 -7.52 -9.50
N HIS A 459 16.14 -6.35 -9.64
CA HIS A 459 17.19 -5.87 -8.75
C HIS A 459 16.73 -4.63 -7.98
N THR A 460 16.99 -4.55 -6.68
CA THR A 460 16.55 -3.42 -5.83
C THR A 460 17.73 -2.60 -5.32
N PHE A 461 17.56 -1.28 -5.24
CA PHE A 461 18.63 -0.38 -4.81
C PHE A 461 18.57 -0.04 -3.31
N GLY A 462 17.40 -0.22 -2.69
CA GLY A 462 17.16 0.10 -1.27
C GLY A 462 17.60 -0.93 -0.25
N LYS A 463 18.60 -1.75 -0.59
CA LYS A 463 19.20 -2.73 0.32
C LYS A 463 20.72 -2.56 0.31
N ALA A 464 21.46 -3.52 -0.25
CA ALA A 464 22.93 -3.51 -0.32
C ALA A 464 23.50 -2.25 -0.99
N LEU A 465 22.74 -1.58 -1.86
CA LEU A 465 23.20 -0.41 -2.60
C LEU A 465 22.86 0.93 -1.94
N ALA A 466 22.24 0.94 -0.75
CA ALA A 466 21.93 2.16 0.01
C ALA A 466 21.30 3.32 -0.79
N ALA A 467 20.48 3.01 -1.80
CA ALA A 467 19.79 4.00 -2.64
C ALA A 467 18.28 3.73 -2.64
N SER A 468 17.53 4.29 -3.59
CA SER A 468 16.09 4.05 -3.73
C SER A 468 15.74 3.74 -5.17
N GLY A 469 14.77 2.85 -5.37
CA GLY A 469 14.40 2.35 -6.70
C GLY A 469 14.66 0.87 -6.88
N ALA A 470 14.30 0.39 -8.06
CA ALA A 470 14.59 -0.94 -8.56
C ALA A 470 14.65 -0.94 -10.08
N VAL A 471 15.15 -2.02 -10.65
CA VAL A 471 15.20 -2.24 -12.09
C VAL A 471 14.72 -3.65 -12.43
N VAL A 472 13.90 -3.75 -13.46
CA VAL A 472 13.65 -5.03 -14.15
C VAL A 472 14.59 -5.08 -15.35
N VAL A 473 15.46 -6.09 -15.38
CA VAL A 473 16.31 -6.38 -16.54
C VAL A 473 15.73 -7.56 -17.31
N THR A 474 15.58 -7.39 -18.63
CA THR A 474 14.81 -8.29 -19.51
C THR A 474 15.15 -7.96 -20.99
N ASN A 475 14.28 -8.30 -21.94
CA ASN A 475 14.42 -7.95 -23.37
C ASN A 475 13.61 -6.71 -23.77
N SER A 476 13.88 -6.17 -24.97
CA SER A 476 13.26 -4.94 -25.45
C SER A 476 11.73 -5.07 -25.59
N LEU A 477 11.24 -6.24 -26.02
CA LEU A 477 9.81 -6.50 -26.15
C LEU A 477 9.09 -6.40 -24.80
N ILE A 478 9.63 -7.03 -23.75
CA ILE A 478 9.05 -6.98 -22.41
C ILE A 478 9.14 -5.56 -21.84
N LYS A 479 10.29 -4.87 -22.00
CA LYS A 479 10.43 -3.46 -21.61
C LYS A 479 9.35 -2.60 -22.26
N ASP A 480 9.19 -2.68 -23.57
CA ASP A 480 8.22 -1.89 -24.34
C ASP A 480 6.77 -2.20 -23.94
N TYR A 481 6.48 -3.48 -23.70
CA TYR A 481 5.17 -3.88 -23.19
C TYR A 481 4.91 -3.28 -21.80
N MET A 482 5.86 -3.39 -20.87
CA MET A 482 5.73 -2.82 -19.52
C MET A 482 5.54 -1.30 -19.56
N ILE A 483 6.24 -0.58 -20.45
CA ILE A 483 6.06 0.88 -20.61
C ILE A 483 4.61 1.24 -20.98
N ASN A 484 3.90 0.37 -21.69
CA ASN A 484 2.52 0.59 -22.13
C ASN A 484 1.44 0.07 -21.16
N TYR A 485 1.76 -0.94 -20.35
CA TYR A 485 0.76 -1.65 -19.55
C TYR A 485 1.03 -1.68 -18.03
N ALA A 486 2.27 -1.49 -17.58
CA ALA A 486 2.63 -1.50 -16.16
C ALA A 486 2.13 -0.22 -15.47
N ARG A 487 0.95 -0.30 -14.85
CA ARG A 487 0.30 0.84 -14.20
C ARG A 487 1.15 1.48 -13.11
N SER A 488 1.95 0.68 -12.39
CA SER A 488 2.87 1.12 -11.34
C SER A 488 4.02 1.97 -11.87
N LEU A 489 4.32 1.92 -13.18
CA LEU A 489 5.24 2.83 -13.86
C LEU A 489 4.51 4.07 -14.41
N ILE A 490 3.35 3.84 -15.05
CA ILE A 490 2.64 4.86 -15.85
C ILE A 490 2.00 5.95 -14.98
N TYR A 491 1.41 5.56 -13.85
CA TYR A 491 0.57 6.44 -13.02
C TYR A 491 1.25 6.85 -11.71
N THR A 492 2.58 6.84 -11.68
CA THR A 492 3.39 7.31 -10.55
C THR A 492 4.39 8.35 -11.00
N THR A 493 4.79 9.27 -10.12
CA THR A 493 5.89 10.20 -10.40
C THR A 493 7.20 9.43 -10.39
N SER A 494 8.07 9.63 -11.37
CA SER A 494 9.33 8.90 -11.51
C SER A 494 10.30 9.18 -10.36
N LEU A 495 11.30 8.31 -10.16
CA LEU A 495 12.43 8.57 -9.25
C LEU A 495 12.99 9.98 -9.46
N SER A 496 13.26 10.70 -8.38
CA SER A 496 13.94 12.00 -8.41
C SER A 496 15.37 11.85 -8.95
N TYR A 497 15.93 12.94 -9.46
CA TYR A 497 17.29 12.94 -9.97
C TYR A 497 18.32 12.65 -8.87
N ALA A 498 18.10 13.14 -7.64
CA ALA A 498 18.91 12.77 -6.48
C ALA A 498 18.94 11.25 -6.23
N ASN A 499 17.82 10.54 -6.40
CA ASN A 499 17.79 9.07 -6.23
C ASN A 499 18.54 8.35 -7.35
N ILE A 500 18.49 8.87 -8.58
CA ILE A 500 19.27 8.35 -9.71
C ILE A 500 20.77 8.53 -9.43
N ILE A 501 21.18 9.73 -9.03
CA ILE A 501 22.57 10.06 -8.69
C ILE A 501 23.09 9.18 -7.54
N ALA A 502 22.26 8.94 -6.52
CA ALA A 502 22.59 8.03 -5.42
C ALA A 502 22.80 6.60 -5.92
N ALA A 503 21.88 6.08 -6.75
CA ALA A 503 22.05 4.75 -7.34
C ALA A 503 23.33 4.67 -8.18
N GLU A 504 23.61 5.66 -9.04
CA GLU A 504 24.83 5.71 -9.83
C GLU A 504 26.10 5.69 -8.98
N ALA A 505 26.14 6.44 -7.88
CA ALA A 505 27.28 6.44 -6.95
C ALA A 505 27.48 5.05 -6.32
N SER A 506 26.40 4.37 -5.94
CA SER A 506 26.48 3.01 -5.40
C SER A 506 26.92 1.98 -6.44
N PHE A 507 26.50 2.12 -7.70
CA PHE A 507 27.00 1.26 -8.78
C PHE A 507 28.46 1.54 -9.14
N ASP A 508 28.99 2.74 -8.87
CA ASP A 508 30.42 3.01 -9.03
C ASP A 508 31.23 2.17 -8.02
N MET A 509 30.75 2.05 -6.77
CA MET A 509 31.38 1.22 -5.73
C MET A 509 31.37 -0.29 -6.02
N LEU A 510 30.40 -0.75 -6.82
CA LEU A 510 30.43 -2.13 -7.33
C LEU A 510 31.56 -2.32 -8.33
N LYS A 511 31.74 -1.34 -9.23
CA LYS A 511 32.71 -1.40 -10.32
C LYS A 511 34.15 -1.17 -9.87
N ASP A 512 34.38 -0.32 -8.86
CA ASP A 512 35.73 -0.06 -8.33
C ASP A 512 36.25 -1.15 -7.37
N GLY A 513 35.40 -2.15 -7.06
CA GLY A 513 35.75 -3.28 -6.21
C GLY A 513 35.52 -3.07 -4.72
N THR A 514 35.17 -1.86 -4.27
CA THR A 514 34.91 -1.55 -2.85
C THR A 514 33.79 -2.43 -2.28
N ALA A 515 32.66 -2.51 -2.98
CA ALA A 515 31.53 -3.34 -2.57
C ALA A 515 31.87 -4.84 -2.59
N SER A 516 32.78 -5.28 -3.47
CA SER A 516 33.23 -6.68 -3.51
C SER A 516 34.03 -7.06 -2.27
N HIS A 517 34.87 -6.16 -1.75
CA HIS A 517 35.57 -6.37 -0.48
C HIS A 517 34.58 -6.44 0.71
N LEU A 518 33.62 -5.51 0.75
CA LEU A 518 32.57 -5.48 1.77
C LEU A 518 31.70 -6.74 1.76
N SER A 519 31.32 -7.23 0.57
CA SER A 519 30.56 -8.47 0.42
C SER A 519 31.35 -9.68 0.95
N LYS A 520 32.63 -9.83 0.59
CA LYS A 520 33.46 -10.92 1.10
C LYS A 520 33.57 -10.93 2.63
N HIS A 521 33.75 -9.75 3.23
CA HIS A 521 33.78 -9.62 4.68
C HIS A 521 32.43 -9.97 5.31
N LEU A 522 31.32 -9.44 4.80
CA LEU A 522 29.96 -9.80 5.21
C LEU A 522 29.73 -11.32 5.20
N LEU A 523 30.06 -11.98 4.09
CA LEU A 523 29.88 -13.42 3.95
C LEU A 523 30.78 -14.22 4.91
N SER A 524 31.98 -13.72 5.21
CA SER A 524 32.84 -14.31 6.23
C SER A 524 32.25 -14.20 7.65
N LEU A 525 31.57 -13.09 7.95
CA LEU A 525 30.85 -12.91 9.22
C LEU A 525 29.63 -13.82 9.31
N SER A 526 28.92 -14.04 8.19
CA SER A 526 27.82 -15.01 8.13
C SER A 526 28.27 -16.42 8.49
N VAL A 527 29.37 -16.89 7.88
CA VAL A 527 29.95 -18.20 8.23
C VAL A 527 30.39 -18.21 9.70
N TYR A 528 31.05 -17.15 10.16
CA TYR A 528 31.49 -17.05 11.55
C TYR A 528 30.32 -17.12 12.54
N LEU A 529 29.22 -16.39 12.31
CA LEU A 529 28.05 -16.43 13.17
C LEU A 529 27.42 -17.83 13.19
N THR A 530 27.19 -18.45 12.03
CA THR A 530 26.52 -19.76 11.99
C THR A 530 27.37 -20.85 12.62
N THR A 531 28.68 -20.88 12.37
CA THR A 531 29.62 -21.82 13.01
C THR A 531 29.66 -21.61 14.53
N THR A 532 29.94 -20.38 14.99
CA THR A 532 30.11 -20.09 16.42
C THR A 532 28.82 -20.32 17.20
N LEU A 533 27.66 -19.94 16.65
CA LEU A 533 26.38 -20.17 17.31
C LEU A 533 26.05 -21.66 17.37
N THR A 534 26.30 -22.43 16.31
CA THR A 534 26.06 -23.88 16.31
C THR A 534 26.90 -24.56 17.38
N SER A 535 28.22 -24.31 17.41
CA SER A 535 29.11 -24.87 18.44
C SER A 535 28.72 -24.44 19.85
N SER A 536 28.36 -23.17 20.05
CA SER A 536 27.96 -22.69 21.38
C SER A 536 26.65 -23.32 21.88
N LEU A 537 25.69 -23.59 20.98
CA LEU A 537 24.46 -24.29 21.34
C LEU A 537 24.74 -25.73 21.80
N GLU A 538 25.69 -26.41 21.15
CA GLU A 538 26.14 -27.75 21.52
C GLU A 538 26.90 -27.74 22.85
N ASP A 539 27.90 -26.87 23.01
CA ASP A 539 28.74 -26.77 24.21
C ASP A 539 27.91 -26.47 25.47
N HIS A 540 26.88 -25.62 25.34
CA HIS A 540 25.97 -25.25 26.43
C HIS A 540 24.77 -26.20 26.58
N ASN A 541 24.70 -27.28 25.80
CA ASN A 541 23.59 -28.25 25.80
C ASN A 541 22.20 -27.60 25.63
N ILE A 542 22.10 -26.57 24.80
CA ILE A 542 20.83 -25.89 24.51
C ILE A 542 20.01 -26.76 23.55
N PRO A 543 18.77 -27.15 23.92
CA PRO A 543 17.96 -28.02 23.09
C PRO A 543 17.50 -27.30 21.82
N SER A 544 17.54 -28.00 20.68
CA SER A 544 17.10 -27.48 19.37
C SER A 544 15.63 -27.06 19.32
N THR A 545 14.82 -27.56 20.26
CA THR A 545 13.42 -27.17 20.45
C THR A 545 13.26 -25.76 21.02
N LEU A 546 14.28 -25.21 21.69
CA LEU A 546 14.29 -23.87 22.25
C LEU A 546 14.97 -22.86 21.32
N VAL A 547 16.17 -23.20 20.83
CA VAL A 547 16.91 -22.41 19.85
C VAL A 547 17.51 -23.34 18.81
N SER A 548 17.29 -23.02 17.54
CA SER A 548 17.97 -23.67 16.42
C SER A 548 18.21 -22.71 15.28
N LEU A 549 19.12 -23.09 14.38
CA LEU A 549 19.31 -22.43 13.09
C LEU A 549 18.55 -23.19 12.01
N HIS A 550 18.25 -22.51 10.91
CA HIS A 550 17.61 -23.17 9.78
C HIS A 550 18.61 -24.15 9.12
N PRO A 551 18.21 -25.38 8.75
CA PRO A 551 19.14 -26.37 8.19
C PRO A 551 19.93 -25.88 6.96
N SER A 552 19.33 -25.02 6.13
CA SER A 552 20.01 -24.45 4.95
C SER A 552 21.07 -23.39 5.27
N THR A 553 21.18 -22.95 6.54
CA THR A 553 22.18 -21.96 6.98
C THR A 553 23.46 -22.59 7.51
N THR A 554 23.52 -23.92 7.56
CA THR A 554 24.74 -24.62 7.95
C THR A 554 25.79 -24.53 6.83
N PRO A 555 27.06 -24.23 7.15
CA PRO A 555 28.09 -23.90 6.14
C PRO A 555 28.46 -25.03 5.16
N HIS A 556 28.03 -26.27 5.42
CA HIS A 556 28.67 -27.43 4.81
C HIS A 556 28.28 -27.68 3.35
N GLU A 557 27.22 -27.06 2.81
CA GLU A 557 26.76 -27.36 1.44
C GLU A 557 26.25 -26.15 0.63
N ASN A 558 26.08 -24.95 1.23
CA ASN A 558 25.44 -23.81 0.56
C ASN A 558 26.24 -22.51 0.68
N ASP A 559 26.06 -21.60 -0.29
CA ASP A 559 26.60 -20.23 -0.19
C ASP A 559 26.13 -19.56 1.12
N PRO A 560 26.99 -18.80 1.82
CA PRO A 560 26.60 -18.14 3.06
C PRO A 560 25.52 -17.08 2.82
N SER A 561 24.56 -16.99 3.75
CA SER A 561 23.49 -16.00 3.74
C SER A 561 23.75 -14.89 4.77
N PRO A 562 23.59 -13.60 4.43
CA PRO A 562 23.61 -12.51 5.41
C PRO A 562 22.33 -12.46 6.24
N ILE A 563 21.32 -13.24 5.90
CA ILE A 563 20.04 -13.34 6.61
C ILE A 563 20.03 -14.66 7.36
N ILE A 564 20.12 -14.61 8.68
CA ILE A 564 20.22 -15.79 9.54
C ILE A 564 19.02 -15.79 10.48
N PRO A 565 18.01 -16.65 10.25
CA PRO A 565 16.89 -16.79 11.16
C PRO A 565 17.30 -17.62 12.39
N ILE A 566 17.16 -17.04 13.57
CA ILE A 566 17.22 -17.77 14.83
C ILE A 566 15.81 -18.29 15.14
N LEU A 567 15.63 -19.61 15.03
CA LEU A 567 14.36 -20.28 15.23
C LEU A 567 14.14 -20.51 16.73
N THR A 568 12.99 -20.06 17.23
CA THR A 568 12.61 -20.22 18.63
C THR A 568 11.10 -20.10 18.79
N PRO A 569 10.45 -20.83 19.71
CA PRO A 569 9.04 -20.61 20.06
C PRO A 569 8.80 -19.25 20.76
N HIS A 570 9.86 -18.55 21.15
CA HIS A 570 9.79 -17.31 21.94
C HIS A 570 10.56 -16.14 21.29
N PRO A 571 10.25 -15.76 20.03
CA PRO A 571 11.04 -14.76 19.31
C PRO A 571 10.95 -13.36 19.93
N ARG A 572 9.81 -13.00 20.52
CA ARG A 572 9.63 -11.68 21.15
C ARG A 572 10.38 -11.56 22.47
N PRO A 573 10.32 -12.54 23.40
CA PRO A 573 11.22 -12.58 24.55
C PRO A 573 12.69 -12.49 24.16
N LEU A 574 13.16 -13.30 23.20
CA LEU A 574 14.55 -13.25 22.75
C LEU A 574 14.91 -11.88 22.17
N SER A 575 14.10 -11.33 21.27
CA SER A 575 14.34 -10.00 20.69
C SER A 575 14.36 -8.89 21.76
N THR A 576 13.48 -8.96 22.75
CA THR A 576 13.45 -7.99 23.87
C THR A 576 14.71 -8.11 24.72
N TYR A 577 15.17 -9.34 24.98
CA TYR A 577 16.40 -9.60 25.72
C TYR A 577 17.62 -9.06 24.98
N LEU A 578 17.75 -9.33 23.68
CA LEU A 578 18.83 -8.81 22.84
C LEU A 578 18.82 -7.27 22.81
N LEU A 579 17.63 -6.66 22.70
CA LEU A 579 17.48 -5.20 22.71
C LEU A 579 17.95 -4.59 24.04
N ALA A 580 17.59 -5.19 25.18
CA ALA A 580 18.06 -4.77 26.49
C ALA A 580 19.59 -4.85 26.65
N HIS A 581 20.23 -5.73 25.89
CA HIS A 581 21.69 -5.89 25.83
C HIS A 581 22.33 -5.14 24.65
N GLY A 582 21.63 -4.16 24.07
CA GLY A 582 22.19 -3.25 23.07
C GLY A 582 22.20 -3.77 21.63
N MET A 583 21.44 -4.83 21.33
CA MET A 583 21.40 -5.47 20.01
C MET A 583 20.01 -5.39 19.39
N ASN A 584 19.90 -4.78 18.21
CA ASN A 584 18.63 -4.65 17.50
C ASN A 584 18.44 -5.81 16.50
N ALA A 585 17.85 -6.90 16.99
CA ALA A 585 17.38 -8.03 16.17
C ALA A 585 15.86 -8.17 16.31
N ARG A 586 15.12 -8.21 15.20
CA ARG A 586 13.64 -8.13 15.22
C ARG A 586 12.96 -9.49 15.25
N PRO A 587 11.85 -9.64 16.00
CA PRO A 587 11.04 -10.83 15.96
C PRO A 587 10.13 -10.79 14.73
N ILE A 588 10.15 -11.84 13.94
CA ILE A 588 9.26 -12.06 12.81
C ILE A 588 8.27 -13.15 13.21
N THR A 589 7.02 -12.74 13.40
CA THR A 589 5.92 -13.64 13.78
C THR A 589 4.84 -13.65 12.71
N TRP A 590 3.89 -14.58 12.82
CA TRP A 590 2.62 -14.49 12.11
C TRP A 590 2.01 -13.07 12.19
N PRO A 591 1.46 -12.49 11.10
CA PRO A 591 1.20 -13.08 9.79
C PRO A 591 2.34 -12.93 8.76
N THR A 592 3.52 -12.45 9.16
CA THR A 592 4.64 -12.26 8.20
C THR A 592 5.25 -13.60 7.80
N VAL A 593 5.33 -14.55 8.72
CA VAL A 593 5.72 -15.95 8.49
C VAL A 593 4.56 -16.89 8.88
N PRO A 594 4.50 -18.12 8.35
CA PRO A 594 3.49 -19.10 8.76
C PRO A 594 3.50 -19.38 10.26
N LYS A 595 2.36 -19.79 10.83
CA LYS A 595 2.25 -20.16 12.25
C LYS A 595 3.23 -21.29 12.58
N GLY A 596 3.92 -21.18 13.72
CA GLY A 596 4.91 -22.17 14.15
C GLY A 596 6.27 -22.03 13.46
N LYS A 597 6.41 -21.10 12.50
CA LYS A 597 7.69 -20.74 11.85
C LYS A 597 8.19 -19.36 12.30
N ASP A 598 7.88 -19.02 13.54
CA ASP A 598 8.27 -17.79 14.22
C ASP A 598 9.79 -17.78 14.45
N ARG A 599 10.42 -16.60 14.34
CA ARG A 599 11.88 -16.47 14.39
C ARG A 599 12.34 -15.08 14.80
N VAL A 600 13.59 -14.95 15.22
CA VAL A 600 14.30 -13.66 15.25
C VAL A 600 15.12 -13.58 13.98
N ARG A 601 14.84 -12.59 13.13
CA ARG A 601 15.55 -12.40 11.85
C ARG A 601 16.79 -11.56 12.12
N VAL A 602 17.96 -12.17 12.04
CA VAL A 602 19.25 -11.50 12.09
C VAL A 602 19.70 -11.18 10.66
N CYS A 603 20.10 -9.95 10.42
CA CYS A 603 20.75 -9.51 9.20
C CYS A 603 22.13 -8.96 9.56
N LEU A 604 23.17 -9.61 9.05
CA LEU A 604 24.52 -9.11 9.17
C LEU A 604 24.80 -8.04 8.12
N HIS A 605 25.73 -7.16 8.46
CA HIS A 605 26.22 -6.10 7.61
C HIS A 605 27.75 -6.13 7.53
N ALA A 606 28.31 -5.65 6.42
CA ALA A 606 29.76 -5.55 6.25
C ALA A 606 30.43 -4.62 7.28
N GLY A 607 29.68 -3.70 7.89
CA GLY A 607 30.16 -2.85 8.98
C GLY A 607 30.20 -3.53 10.35
N ASN A 608 29.62 -4.73 10.50
CA ASN A 608 29.67 -5.42 11.78
C ASN A 608 31.09 -5.93 12.09
N THR A 609 31.40 -5.98 13.38
CA THR A 609 32.65 -6.54 13.90
C THR A 609 32.45 -7.98 14.40
N LYS A 610 33.54 -8.75 14.50
CA LYS A 610 33.47 -10.09 15.11
C LYS A 610 33.00 -10.01 16.57
N GLN A 611 33.43 -9.00 17.32
CA GLN A 611 33.01 -8.79 18.72
C GLN A 611 31.50 -8.53 18.84
N GLU A 612 30.89 -7.84 17.87
CA GLU A 612 29.44 -7.69 17.81
C GLU A 612 28.73 -9.02 17.56
N VAL A 613 29.28 -9.84 16.66
CA VAL A 613 28.78 -11.20 16.41
C VAL A 613 28.92 -12.07 17.67
N ASP A 614 30.05 -12.01 18.37
CA ASP A 614 30.28 -12.74 19.62
C ASP A 614 29.28 -12.32 20.71
N ARG A 615 28.98 -11.02 20.82
CA ARG A 615 27.96 -10.50 21.74
C ARG A 615 26.56 -11.01 21.38
N LEU A 616 26.23 -11.13 20.10
CA LEU A 616 24.97 -11.70 19.65
C LEU A 616 24.86 -13.18 20.05
N VAL A 617 25.91 -13.97 19.80
CA VAL A 617 25.95 -15.39 20.21
C VAL A 617 25.79 -15.50 21.73
N TRP A 618 26.59 -14.74 22.49
CA TRP A 618 26.49 -14.70 23.95
C TRP A 618 25.07 -14.37 24.42
N GLY A 619 24.42 -13.36 23.84
CA GLY A 619 23.08 -12.95 24.23
C GLY A 619 22.01 -14.01 23.95
N VAL A 620 22.14 -14.75 22.84
CA VAL A 620 21.24 -15.86 22.50
C VAL A 620 21.43 -17.02 23.49
N ILE A 621 22.68 -17.40 23.79
CA ILE A 621 22.99 -18.49 24.72
C ILE A 621 22.52 -18.15 26.14
N ARG A 622 22.84 -16.96 26.65
CA ARG A 622 22.43 -16.55 28.01
C ARG A 622 20.93 -16.49 28.17
N TRP A 623 20.23 -15.93 27.19
CA TRP A 623 18.77 -15.96 27.18
C TRP A 623 18.23 -17.40 27.25
N ALA A 624 18.81 -18.33 26.47
CA ALA A 624 18.37 -19.72 26.47
C ALA A 624 18.63 -20.42 27.82
N GLU A 625 19.80 -20.22 28.43
CA GLU A 625 20.13 -20.73 29.77
C GLU A 625 19.15 -20.22 30.84
N GLU A 626 18.81 -18.93 30.82
CA GLU A 626 17.84 -18.33 31.74
C GLU A 626 16.44 -18.95 31.58
N VAL A 627 16.01 -19.19 30.34
CA VAL A 627 14.73 -19.86 30.06
C VAL A 627 14.73 -21.29 30.61
N LEU A 628 15.79 -22.06 30.37
CA LEU A 628 15.92 -23.43 30.87
C LEU A 628 15.93 -23.49 32.41
N SER A 629 16.67 -22.59 33.05
CA SER A 629 16.72 -22.47 34.52
C SER A 629 15.34 -22.13 35.11
N ALA A 630 14.62 -21.19 34.49
CA ALA A 630 13.26 -20.83 34.91
C ALA A 630 12.26 -21.98 34.71
N GLU A 631 12.40 -22.78 33.65
CA GLU A 631 11.59 -23.98 33.42
C GLU A 631 11.90 -25.09 34.44
N ALA A 632 13.17 -25.33 34.76
CA ALA A 632 13.59 -26.29 35.78
C ALA A 632 13.01 -25.93 37.16
N THR A 633 13.10 -24.66 37.54
CA THR A 633 12.53 -24.13 38.80
C THR A 633 11.01 -24.31 38.84
N LYS A 634 10.30 -24.02 37.73
CA LYS A 634 8.84 -24.25 37.64
C LYS A 634 8.47 -25.73 37.75
N ARG A 635 9.26 -26.63 37.15
CA ARG A 635 9.05 -28.09 37.26
C ARG A 635 9.25 -28.58 38.69
N GLN A 636 10.31 -28.14 39.37
CA GLN A 636 10.55 -28.46 40.78
C GLN A 636 9.41 -27.96 41.67
N ASN A 637 8.97 -26.71 41.51
CA ASN A 637 7.83 -26.17 42.27
C ASN A 637 6.53 -26.93 42.01
N ARG A 638 6.26 -27.37 40.76
CA ARG A 638 5.08 -28.19 40.45
C ARG A 638 5.16 -29.58 41.07
N MET A 639 6.34 -30.21 41.08
CA MET A 639 6.55 -31.50 41.76
C MET A 639 6.34 -31.35 43.27
N GLN A 640 6.87 -30.31 43.89
CA GLN A 640 6.71 -30.06 45.32
C GLN A 640 5.24 -29.79 45.70
N VAL A 641 4.50 -28.99 44.91
CA VAL A 641 3.06 -28.76 45.11
C VAL A 641 2.23 -30.02 44.84
N GLY A 642 2.60 -30.83 43.85
CA GLY A 642 1.96 -32.11 43.57
C GLY A 642 2.14 -33.12 44.71
N MET A 643 3.34 -33.15 45.30
CA MET A 643 3.70 -34.00 46.43
C MET A 643 2.96 -33.58 47.72
N ILE A 644 2.84 -32.27 47.98
CA ILE A 644 2.02 -31.74 49.08
C ILE A 644 0.54 -32.12 48.90
N ARG A 645 0.01 -32.08 47.66
CA ARG A 645 -1.38 -32.48 47.37
C ARG A 645 -1.60 -33.99 47.52
N SER A 646 -0.64 -34.82 47.14
CA SER A 646 -0.73 -36.27 47.37
C SER A 646 -0.65 -36.61 48.86
N ASP A 647 0.20 -35.94 49.63
CA ASP A 647 0.33 -36.16 51.08
C ASP A 647 -0.94 -35.72 51.83
N GLN A 648 -1.59 -34.63 51.38
CA GLN A 648 -2.90 -34.23 51.92
C GLN A 648 -4.01 -35.24 51.58
N GLN A 649 -4.04 -35.80 50.37
CA GLN A 649 -5.00 -36.83 49.99
C GLN A 649 -4.77 -38.17 50.72
N VAL A 650 -3.52 -38.51 51.03
CA VAL A 650 -3.18 -39.70 51.84
C VAL A 650 -3.59 -39.48 53.30
N MET A 651 -3.38 -38.29 53.87
CA MET A 651 -3.85 -37.96 55.22
C MET A 651 -5.37 -37.91 55.35
N GLU A 652 -6.10 -37.42 54.33
CA GLU A 652 -7.58 -37.46 54.33
C GLU A 652 -8.12 -38.89 54.22
N ARG A 653 -7.44 -39.78 53.49
CA ARG A 653 -7.81 -41.20 53.40
C ARG A 653 -7.48 -42.02 54.66
N SER A 654 -6.55 -41.58 55.49
CA SER A 654 -6.27 -42.20 56.80
C SER A 654 -7.18 -41.70 57.93
N LYS A 655 -8.02 -40.68 57.68
CA LYS A 655 -9.01 -40.15 58.64
C LYS A 655 -10.44 -40.65 58.39
N LEU A 656 -10.65 -41.40 57.31
CA LEU A 656 -11.84 -42.23 57.03
C LEU A 656 -11.52 -43.67 57.41
#